data_AF-A0A6I1NJ03-F1
#
_entry.id   AF-A0A6I1NJ03-F1
#
_cell.length_a   1.000
_cell.length_b   1.000
_cell.length_c   1.000
_cell.angle_alpha   90.00
_cell.angle_beta   90.00
_cell.angle_gamma   90.00
#
_symmetry.space_group_name_H-M   'P 1'
#
loop_
_entity.id
_entity.type
_entity.pdbx_description
1 polymer ?
#
loop_
_entity_poly.entity_id
_entity_poly.type
_entity_poly.pdbx_seq_one_letter_code
_entity_poly.pdbx_strand_id
1 'polypeptide(L)'
;MPPWLLLASREQRDALRQSLIASSNSRHEVRQMMAKLQSPVQFVKPLLEHAITVNFQLTLDVEQATFVHEHKNDYFFGLISVQGTTTEQTLLSAALHNFDESLTSADAFGAGSGIYLTPGARDGKTPIKPEEFALVCRNLDFGSLYQIHLRSILAVPTQPDGTVDGTTQDVLIKSYKDAFAVAIHLAVIQQEISTACQRALLDVLHDRYVVRYGTQPCSQLEFLGMDVSEVLVIGLDAEDGTSPCIVYIPQDPIRPLARYGSIKDFEDELNRRLLSPGYRQFFSRFLPLSHQGKLLDQMIRRALRQKWAPKTGPIPWAEPVFLALHPIKGNVFKSLRDQRVRQIERHGREVVVPTADIDTQARQELRAAYAKAGLSALLLAASFIPVIGDVLLIFTGAQLIKEAYQGFDAWRRDEKVEALNYLMDVAEQVAFMGASAGAVKAGRFVNSLLPVKLSSNRFALWKADLSPYRQSLELPETLLPDEQGLYHHQGKHYLSLDEQLYEVGTVAPPSGWSIRHPDDPWAYSPPLLQNGSGAWRTLHEKPQDWSDLKRLRRLGPVAAGTPPEDLAPILHASASDSNLLLELHRENQAPPAQLIDTVKRFQLDRQIQHQRLQGSPPNNDSPALSFTAEQHTPEQFEDLYQQSEQVEGPLPEQIRQDFPNLPKSYVQALEKSINPVEARQILNQKSLLSYLKDEAELSMQNVDTARLHEGLYLHTTFNPASDQLAFQTLEALPGWSGDVRLELYSGTLADPPIASVGNDSAATVRRLLREDSRYRVYDADGKQILAPSDLYSAIGHALPETELDNLGFSGANRTRPLKQSLIQKITQLGASPTSVRRIPASPISPPYRPGRPLDTHFAQKTPPSDLTALGDDLYRGAFSRHYIEEGERYYQVEPSALGWKLIDARNPFRFYRPVLRRRDGHWEINTAIGLKGGAPGPGHSKIQLSETSMVSALEYVKPEPFTREDLLRMKAIKSYQRQPNRMGEYDRVNNGRYPLRDLSGNPLRIRKIQHMSEITDSGVRYQAKDILPYLKWENHEAVAQLYEEKLLLRQFTAEDAKFPQESSMIGQAMVVARKPLSAGEAIGVYGGNFIPFHVSNARRDPFVIDVLPGPLPDKPTWDRLVLTGDNIISRINSIFEYEGRLPVRQAGSGYNVEGATFPVDVEIAEGRLEPFVLSGFFTTRDVPADEELRWNYGYSEAGTRITFAAPETSLETPSPSQPPSSQE
;
A
#
# COMPACT_ATOMS: atom_id res chain seq x y z
N MET A 1 11.44 -1.78 -37.52
CA MET A 1 11.48 -0.66 -38.47
C MET A 1 11.20 -1.18 -39.88
N PRO A 2 10.34 -0.50 -40.65
CA PRO A 2 10.02 -0.92 -42.01
C PRO A 2 11.20 -0.79 -42.98
N PRO A 3 11.41 -1.73 -43.92
CA PRO A 3 12.51 -1.67 -44.89
C PRO A 3 12.52 -0.39 -45.75
N TRP A 4 11.34 0.08 -46.17
CA TRP A 4 11.20 1.28 -47.00
C TRP A 4 11.75 2.55 -46.32
N LEU A 5 11.68 2.64 -44.99
CA LEU A 5 12.21 3.79 -44.24
C LEU A 5 13.74 3.75 -44.16
N LEU A 6 14.30 2.54 -44.07
CA LEU A 6 15.76 2.35 -44.02
C LEU A 6 16.42 2.59 -45.38
N LEU A 7 15.71 2.31 -46.48
CA LEU A 7 16.19 2.53 -47.85
C LEU A 7 16.02 3.98 -48.33
N ALA A 8 15.31 4.82 -47.58
CA ALA A 8 15.06 6.21 -47.92
C ALA A 8 16.33 7.07 -47.85
N SER A 9 16.44 8.09 -48.71
CA SER A 9 17.54 9.04 -48.65
C SER A 9 17.52 9.83 -47.33
N ARG A 10 18.65 10.44 -46.96
CA ARG A 10 18.72 11.29 -45.75
C ARG A 10 17.74 12.46 -45.84
N GLU A 11 17.72 13.14 -46.98
CA GLU A 11 16.81 14.26 -47.24
C GLU A 11 15.34 13.85 -47.13
N GLN A 12 14.97 12.67 -47.64
CA GLN A 12 13.61 12.15 -47.53
C GLN A 12 13.22 11.87 -46.07
N ARG A 13 14.14 11.29 -45.27
CA ARG A 13 13.91 11.04 -43.84
C ARG A 13 13.82 12.32 -43.03
N ASP A 14 14.63 13.32 -43.34
CA ASP A 14 14.58 14.65 -42.70
C ASP A 14 13.25 15.36 -42.99
N ALA A 15 12.80 15.34 -44.26
CA ALA A 15 11.52 15.93 -44.65
C ALA A 15 10.33 15.23 -43.95
N LEU A 16 10.37 13.89 -43.85
CA LEU A 16 9.38 13.12 -43.09
C LEU A 16 9.43 13.46 -41.59
N ARG A 17 10.63 13.51 -40.98
CA ARG A 17 10.84 13.87 -39.56
C ARG A 17 10.17 15.21 -39.24
N GLN A 18 10.47 16.25 -40.03
CA GLN A 18 9.90 17.59 -39.84
C GLN A 18 8.37 17.59 -39.98
N SER A 19 7.83 16.88 -40.97
CA SER A 19 6.39 16.81 -41.21
C SER A 19 5.65 16.06 -40.11
N LEU A 20 6.21 14.95 -39.59
CA LEU A 20 5.64 14.20 -38.48
C LEU A 20 5.57 15.07 -37.21
N ILE A 21 6.62 15.85 -36.93
CA ILE A 21 6.66 16.78 -35.79
C ILE A 21 5.65 17.93 -35.95
N ALA A 22 5.61 18.56 -37.13
CA ALA A 22 4.66 19.63 -37.44
C ALA A 22 3.21 19.14 -37.27
N SER A 23 2.89 17.99 -37.87
CA SER A 23 1.58 17.33 -37.77
C SER A 23 1.23 16.90 -36.35
N SER A 24 2.20 16.48 -35.53
CA SER A 24 1.96 16.21 -34.11
C SER A 24 1.61 17.49 -33.34
N ASN A 25 2.29 18.59 -33.63
CA ASN A 25 2.09 19.89 -32.98
C ASN A 25 0.75 20.53 -33.34
N SER A 26 0.40 20.61 -34.63
CA SER A 26 -0.88 21.18 -35.06
C SER A 26 -2.08 20.38 -34.56
N ARG A 27 -1.99 19.05 -34.48
CA ARG A 27 -3.04 18.23 -33.84
C ARG A 27 -3.22 18.54 -32.36
N HIS A 28 -2.13 18.82 -31.63
CA HIS A 28 -2.25 19.23 -30.24
C HIS A 28 -3.00 20.56 -30.10
N GLU A 29 -2.74 21.52 -31.00
CA GLU A 29 -3.45 22.80 -31.07
C GLU A 29 -4.94 22.60 -31.40
N VAL A 30 -5.28 21.75 -32.39
CA VAL A 30 -6.67 21.36 -32.70
C VAL A 30 -7.34 20.72 -31.48
N ARG A 31 -6.62 19.88 -30.73
CA ARG A 31 -7.13 19.25 -29.49
C ARG A 31 -7.50 20.26 -28.42
N GLN A 32 -6.65 21.26 -28.20
CA GLN A 32 -6.95 22.33 -27.24
C GLN A 32 -8.14 23.17 -27.67
N MET A 33 -8.31 23.41 -28.97
CA MET A 33 -9.48 24.11 -29.51
C MET A 33 -10.77 23.29 -29.31
N MET A 34 -10.75 22.02 -29.71
CA MET A 34 -11.92 21.13 -29.62
C MET A 34 -12.31 20.77 -28.18
N ALA A 35 -11.37 20.79 -27.24
CA ALA A 35 -11.65 20.55 -25.82
C ALA A 35 -12.58 21.61 -25.18
N LYS A 36 -12.75 22.78 -25.82
CA LYS A 36 -13.69 23.81 -25.39
C LYS A 36 -15.15 23.48 -25.77
N LEU A 37 -15.35 22.50 -26.64
CA LEU A 37 -16.66 22.15 -27.19
C LEU A 37 -17.40 21.20 -26.24
N GLN A 38 -18.43 21.73 -25.57
CA GLN A 38 -19.34 20.95 -24.73
C GLN A 38 -20.18 19.98 -25.56
N SER A 39 -20.41 18.76 -25.05
CA SER A 39 -21.35 17.84 -25.69
C SER A 39 -22.80 18.37 -25.59
N PRO A 40 -23.72 17.92 -26.47
CA PRO A 40 -25.12 18.31 -26.42
C PRO A 40 -25.76 18.16 -25.04
N VAL A 41 -25.47 17.07 -24.34
CA VAL A 41 -25.97 16.80 -22.98
C VAL A 41 -25.36 17.77 -21.96
N GLN A 42 -24.03 17.95 -21.99
CA GLN A 42 -23.32 18.86 -21.07
C GLN A 42 -23.75 20.32 -21.24
N PHE A 43 -24.11 20.72 -22.46
CA PHE A 43 -24.58 22.06 -22.76
C PHE A 43 -26.04 22.25 -22.33
N VAL A 44 -26.94 21.32 -22.69
CA VAL A 44 -28.39 21.51 -22.49
C VAL A 44 -28.85 21.20 -21.07
N LYS A 45 -28.30 20.18 -20.41
CA LYS A 45 -28.71 19.76 -19.05
C LYS A 45 -28.76 20.91 -18.03
N PRO A 46 -27.65 21.67 -17.79
CA PRO A 46 -27.68 22.73 -16.78
C PRO A 46 -28.63 23.88 -17.16
N LEU A 47 -28.77 24.18 -18.46
CA LEU A 47 -29.70 25.20 -18.94
C LEU A 47 -31.16 24.78 -18.72
N LEU A 48 -31.48 23.49 -18.94
CA LEU A 48 -32.80 22.93 -18.73
C LEU A 48 -33.16 22.86 -17.24
N GLU A 49 -32.26 22.39 -16.39
CA GLU A 49 -32.47 22.36 -14.93
C GLU A 49 -32.68 23.76 -14.36
N HIS A 50 -31.88 24.73 -14.82
CA HIS A 50 -32.06 26.13 -14.46
C HIS A 50 -33.42 26.66 -14.95
N ALA A 51 -33.81 26.37 -16.19
CA ALA A 51 -35.10 26.78 -16.73
C ALA A 51 -36.28 26.18 -15.94
N ILE A 52 -36.19 24.92 -15.53
CA ILE A 52 -37.23 24.27 -14.73
C ILE A 52 -37.33 24.93 -13.34
N THR A 53 -36.19 25.20 -12.72
CA THR A 53 -36.13 25.88 -11.42
C THR A 53 -36.76 27.28 -11.49
N VAL A 54 -36.45 28.05 -12.53
CA VAL A 54 -36.95 29.43 -12.68
C VAL A 54 -38.44 29.47 -13.06
N ASN A 55 -38.89 28.64 -14.01
CA ASN A 55 -40.26 28.71 -14.53
C ASN A 55 -41.27 27.94 -13.67
N PHE A 56 -40.85 26.87 -13.00
CA PHE A 56 -41.75 25.96 -12.28
C PHE A 56 -41.46 25.83 -10.79
N GLN A 57 -40.40 26.49 -10.27
CA GLN A 57 -40.01 26.45 -8.85
C GLN A 57 -39.79 25.02 -8.33
N LEU A 58 -39.30 24.13 -9.20
CA LEU A 58 -39.04 22.72 -8.91
C LEU A 58 -37.61 22.36 -9.27
N THR A 59 -37.04 21.43 -8.51
CA THR A 59 -35.77 20.79 -8.84
C THR A 59 -36.05 19.36 -9.25
N LEU A 60 -35.73 19.04 -10.50
CA LEU A 60 -35.95 17.71 -11.09
C LEU A 60 -34.65 17.22 -11.70
N ASP A 61 -34.36 15.93 -11.54
CA ASP A 61 -33.34 15.26 -12.33
C ASP A 61 -33.90 15.03 -13.74
N VAL A 62 -33.45 15.83 -14.70
CA VAL A 62 -33.94 15.81 -16.09
C VAL A 62 -33.54 14.56 -16.87
N GLU A 63 -32.60 13.76 -16.35
CA GLU A 63 -32.21 12.47 -16.93
C GLU A 63 -33.07 11.31 -16.41
N GLN A 64 -33.70 11.46 -15.25
CA GLN A 64 -34.59 10.45 -14.66
C GLN A 64 -36.07 10.76 -14.89
N ALA A 65 -36.47 12.02 -14.78
CA ALA A 65 -37.85 12.42 -14.98
C ALA A 65 -38.28 12.20 -16.44
N THR A 66 -39.45 11.60 -16.64
CA THR A 66 -39.95 11.24 -17.97
C THR A 66 -41.10 12.12 -18.42
N PHE A 67 -41.02 12.56 -19.67
CA PHE A 67 -42.11 13.13 -20.44
C PHE A 67 -42.89 12.01 -21.10
N VAL A 68 -44.15 11.84 -20.71
CA VAL A 68 -45.06 10.85 -21.30
C VAL A 68 -46.12 11.56 -22.12
N HIS A 69 -46.24 11.18 -23.39
CA HIS A 69 -47.25 11.67 -24.31
C HIS A 69 -48.13 10.52 -24.79
N GLU A 70 -49.40 10.58 -24.40
CA GLU A 70 -50.45 9.71 -24.92
C GLU A 70 -51.16 10.40 -26.08
N HIS A 71 -51.02 9.83 -27.27
CA HIS A 71 -51.70 10.33 -28.46
C HIS A 71 -53.22 10.15 -28.31
N LYS A 72 -53.99 11.19 -28.59
CA LYS A 72 -55.46 11.07 -28.70
C LYS A 72 -55.77 10.12 -29.86
N ASN A 73 -56.68 9.16 -29.63
CA ASN A 73 -57.13 8.27 -30.69
C ASN A 73 -57.84 9.09 -31.77
N ASP A 74 -57.35 9.05 -33.01
CA ASP A 74 -58.13 9.50 -34.15
C ASP A 74 -59.21 8.44 -34.42
N TYR A 75 -60.47 8.86 -34.26
CA TYR A 75 -61.61 8.04 -34.61
C TYR A 75 -61.83 8.12 -36.12
N PHE A 76 -61.43 7.08 -36.85
CA PHE A 76 -61.86 6.92 -38.24
C PHE A 76 -63.36 6.57 -38.24
N PHE A 77 -64.23 7.52 -38.62
CA PHE A 77 -65.69 7.37 -38.67
C PHE A 77 -66.34 6.83 -37.38
N GLY A 78 -65.80 7.14 -36.20
CA GLY A 78 -66.42 6.80 -34.91
C GLY A 78 -66.48 5.30 -34.56
N LEU A 79 -65.81 4.41 -35.32
CA LEU A 79 -65.99 2.95 -35.19
C LEU A 79 -64.71 2.15 -34.95
N ILE A 80 -63.52 2.74 -35.11
CA ILE A 80 -62.24 2.04 -34.89
C ILE A 80 -61.33 2.93 -34.03
N SER A 81 -61.01 2.48 -32.82
CA SER A 81 -59.89 3.03 -32.05
C SER A 81 -58.60 2.36 -32.50
N VAL A 82 -57.74 3.08 -33.22
CA VAL A 82 -56.33 2.69 -33.27
C VAL A 82 -55.80 2.94 -31.87
N GLN A 83 -55.30 1.91 -31.17
CA GLN A 83 -54.73 2.07 -29.83
C GLN A 83 -53.68 3.20 -29.88
N GLY A 84 -53.94 4.29 -29.15
CA GLY A 84 -53.03 5.42 -29.05
C GLY A 84 -51.65 4.94 -28.64
N THR A 85 -50.66 5.18 -29.49
CA THR A 85 -49.27 4.92 -29.16
C THR A 85 -48.88 5.83 -28.01
N THR A 86 -48.43 5.27 -26.90
CA THR A 86 -47.81 6.06 -25.82
C THR A 86 -46.34 6.23 -26.13
N THR A 87 -45.84 7.46 -26.07
CA THR A 87 -44.40 7.72 -26.16
C THR A 87 -43.89 8.19 -24.80
N GLU A 88 -42.77 7.64 -24.38
CA GLU A 88 -42.11 7.97 -23.11
C GLU A 88 -40.63 8.23 -23.37
N GLN A 89 -40.11 9.34 -22.85
CA GLN A 89 -38.70 9.71 -22.95
C GLN A 89 -38.32 10.60 -21.76
N THR A 90 -37.03 10.74 -21.46
CA THR A 90 -36.57 11.64 -20.39
C THR A 90 -36.84 13.11 -20.76
N LEU A 91 -36.94 14.00 -19.77
CA LEU A 91 -37.09 15.45 -20.00
C LEU A 91 -35.95 16.01 -20.85
N LEU A 92 -34.72 15.56 -20.58
CA LEU A 92 -33.56 15.93 -21.38
C LEU A 92 -33.67 15.45 -22.84
N SER A 93 -34.09 14.20 -23.07
CA SER A 93 -34.32 13.67 -24.42
C SER A 93 -35.38 14.48 -25.18
N ALA A 94 -36.47 14.83 -24.50
CA ALA A 94 -37.53 15.64 -25.08
C ALA A 94 -37.05 17.05 -25.45
N ALA A 95 -36.28 17.70 -24.56
CA ALA A 95 -35.74 19.03 -24.78
C ALA A 95 -34.73 19.09 -25.93
N LEU A 96 -33.83 18.09 -26.06
CA LEU A 96 -32.86 18.01 -27.17
C LEU A 96 -33.54 17.95 -28.53
N HIS A 97 -34.65 17.22 -28.59
CA HIS A 97 -35.43 17.08 -29.80
C HIS A 97 -36.30 18.30 -30.11
N ASN A 98 -36.63 19.12 -29.12
CA ASN A 98 -37.57 20.24 -29.24
C ASN A 98 -39.00 19.79 -29.60
N PHE A 99 -39.97 20.69 -29.44
CA PHE A 99 -41.40 20.40 -29.55
C PHE A 99 -42.01 21.08 -30.77
N ASP A 100 -42.90 20.39 -31.47
CA ASP A 100 -43.73 20.95 -32.54
C ASP A 100 -44.69 22.02 -31.97
N GLU A 101 -45.07 23.01 -32.76
CA GLU A 101 -45.97 24.08 -32.29
C GLU A 101 -47.30 23.53 -31.76
N SER A 102 -47.83 22.48 -32.40
CA SER A 102 -49.07 21.82 -31.98
C SER A 102 -49.00 21.26 -30.56
N LEU A 103 -47.81 20.88 -30.07
CA LEU A 103 -47.59 20.34 -28.72
C LEU A 103 -47.48 21.42 -27.62
N THR A 104 -47.72 22.69 -27.95
CA THR A 104 -47.84 23.78 -26.96
C THR A 104 -49.29 24.04 -26.54
N SER A 105 -50.26 23.32 -27.14
CA SER A 105 -51.67 23.38 -26.77
C SER A 105 -52.06 22.23 -25.85
N ALA A 106 -52.89 22.52 -24.84
CA ALA A 106 -53.46 21.50 -23.96
C ALA A 106 -54.28 20.44 -24.73
N ASP A 107 -54.82 20.78 -25.90
CA ASP A 107 -55.60 19.87 -26.73
C ASP A 107 -54.78 18.77 -27.40
N ALA A 108 -53.44 18.88 -27.41
CA ALA A 108 -52.56 17.90 -28.05
C ALA A 108 -52.27 16.65 -27.20
N PHE A 109 -52.67 16.67 -25.92
CA PHE A 109 -52.32 15.65 -24.94
C PHE A 109 -53.53 14.81 -24.51
N GLY A 110 -53.41 13.48 -24.56
CA GLY A 110 -54.37 12.55 -23.96
C GLY A 110 -54.31 12.54 -22.43
N ALA A 111 -55.34 12.00 -21.77
CA ALA A 111 -55.54 12.11 -20.31
C ALA A 111 -54.39 11.57 -19.45
N GLY A 112 -53.63 10.57 -19.90
CA GLY A 112 -52.47 10.03 -19.17
C GLY A 112 -51.15 10.75 -19.46
N SER A 113 -51.14 11.77 -20.32
CA SER A 113 -49.93 12.57 -20.58
C SER A 113 -49.50 13.35 -19.33
N GLY A 114 -48.19 13.51 -19.14
CA GLY A 114 -47.65 14.15 -17.94
C GLY A 114 -46.14 14.01 -17.84
N ILE A 115 -45.57 14.70 -16.84
CA ILE A 115 -44.17 14.56 -16.45
C ILE A 115 -44.12 13.79 -15.14
N TYR A 116 -43.35 12.70 -15.10
CA TYR A 116 -43.27 11.76 -13.97
C TYR A 116 -41.84 11.69 -13.44
N LEU A 117 -41.68 11.46 -12.13
CA LEU A 117 -40.37 11.44 -11.47
C LEU A 117 -39.54 10.18 -11.77
N THR A 118 -40.18 9.08 -12.18
CA THR A 118 -39.51 7.78 -12.36
C THR A 118 -39.98 7.12 -13.66
N PRO A 119 -39.07 6.58 -14.49
CA PRO A 119 -39.44 5.91 -15.73
C PRO A 119 -40.38 4.72 -15.51
N GLY A 120 -41.42 4.59 -16.34
CA GLY A 120 -42.37 3.48 -16.30
C GLY A 120 -43.33 3.48 -15.10
N ALA A 121 -43.10 4.30 -14.08
CA ALA A 121 -44.02 4.49 -12.97
C ALA A 121 -44.98 5.65 -13.28
N ARG A 122 -46.29 5.40 -13.15
CA ARG A 122 -47.31 6.45 -13.26
C ARG A 122 -47.62 7.12 -11.91
N ASP A 123 -46.99 6.64 -10.85
CA ASP A 123 -46.97 7.27 -9.53
C ASP A 123 -45.89 8.38 -9.52
N GLY A 124 -46.17 9.51 -8.86
CA GLY A 124 -45.23 10.64 -8.82
C GLY A 124 -45.30 11.59 -10.02
N LYS A 125 -46.52 11.84 -10.56
CA LYS A 125 -46.77 12.89 -11.55
C LYS A 125 -46.47 14.28 -10.95
N THR A 126 -45.67 15.06 -11.65
CA THR A 126 -45.30 16.43 -11.26
C THR A 126 -46.42 17.43 -11.62
N PRO A 127 -46.45 18.64 -11.01
CA PRO A 127 -47.44 19.66 -11.37
C PRO A 127 -47.12 20.38 -12.70
N ILE A 128 -45.97 20.11 -13.32
CA ILE A 128 -45.58 20.72 -14.60
C ILE A 128 -46.45 20.11 -15.71
N LYS A 129 -47.21 20.95 -16.41
CA LYS A 129 -48.02 20.48 -17.54
C LYS A 129 -47.15 20.22 -18.78
N PRO A 130 -47.43 19.17 -19.57
CA PRO A 130 -46.68 18.88 -20.79
C PRO A 130 -46.59 20.05 -21.78
N GLU A 131 -47.70 20.78 -21.97
CA GLU A 131 -47.78 21.93 -22.88
C GLU A 131 -46.95 23.13 -22.39
N GLU A 132 -46.90 23.34 -21.09
CA GLU A 132 -46.11 24.41 -20.47
C GLU A 132 -44.60 24.11 -20.57
N PHE A 133 -44.22 22.84 -20.35
CA PHE A 133 -42.84 22.39 -20.57
C PHE A 133 -42.42 22.52 -22.04
N ALA A 134 -43.28 22.10 -22.98
CA ALA A 134 -43.04 22.21 -24.41
C ALA A 134 -42.83 23.68 -24.85
N LEU A 135 -43.63 24.60 -24.31
CA LEU A 135 -43.52 26.03 -24.57
C LEU A 135 -42.18 26.61 -24.06
N VAL A 136 -41.75 26.24 -22.84
CA VAL A 136 -40.45 26.66 -22.29
C VAL A 136 -39.29 26.19 -23.17
N CYS A 137 -39.30 24.93 -23.61
CA CYS A 137 -38.26 24.41 -24.50
C CYS A 137 -38.23 25.11 -25.86
N ARG A 138 -39.39 25.43 -26.47
CA ARG A 138 -39.46 26.18 -27.73
C ARG A 138 -38.93 27.62 -27.58
N ASN A 139 -39.25 28.29 -26.47
CA ASN A 139 -38.83 29.68 -26.21
C ASN A 139 -37.34 29.82 -25.94
N LEU A 140 -36.74 28.87 -25.22
CA LEU A 140 -35.29 28.88 -24.95
C LEU A 140 -34.48 28.55 -26.20
N ASP A 141 -35.04 27.74 -27.11
CA ASP A 141 -34.43 27.30 -28.36
C ASP A 141 -32.99 26.81 -28.14
N PHE A 142 -32.87 25.71 -27.38
CA PHE A 142 -31.58 25.08 -27.09
C PHE A 142 -30.78 24.76 -28.36
N GLY A 143 -31.46 24.48 -29.48
CA GLY A 143 -30.82 24.25 -30.76
C GLY A 143 -30.11 25.49 -31.29
N SER A 144 -30.77 26.66 -31.31
CA SER A 144 -30.13 27.91 -31.71
C SER A 144 -28.98 28.31 -30.79
N LEU A 145 -29.15 28.14 -29.46
CA LEU A 145 -28.07 28.39 -28.49
C LEU A 145 -26.85 27.49 -28.72
N TYR A 146 -27.09 26.21 -29.00
CA TYR A 146 -26.02 25.27 -29.28
C TYR A 146 -25.30 25.59 -30.61
N GLN A 147 -26.02 26.05 -31.63
CA GLN A 147 -25.40 26.51 -32.88
C GLN A 147 -24.49 27.73 -32.68
N ILE A 148 -24.88 28.67 -31.81
CA ILE A 148 -24.03 29.81 -31.43
C ILE A 148 -22.76 29.31 -30.72
N HIS A 149 -22.90 28.38 -29.78
CA HIS A 149 -21.77 27.76 -29.08
C HIS A 149 -20.78 27.11 -30.05
N LEU A 150 -21.26 26.28 -30.99
CA LEU A 150 -20.42 25.66 -32.03
C LEU A 150 -19.65 26.71 -32.84
N ARG A 151 -20.33 27.76 -33.30
CA ARG A 151 -19.70 28.84 -34.08
C ARG A 151 -18.67 29.61 -33.29
N SER A 152 -18.92 29.86 -32.00
CA SER A 152 -17.98 30.63 -31.17
C SER A 152 -16.61 29.95 -31.02
N ILE A 153 -16.55 28.63 -31.18
CA ILE A 153 -15.34 27.83 -31.07
C ILE A 153 -14.71 27.57 -32.45
N LEU A 154 -15.54 27.35 -33.49
CA LEU A 154 -15.10 26.94 -34.82
C LEU A 154 -14.78 28.11 -35.77
N ALA A 155 -15.28 29.32 -35.49
CA ALA A 155 -15.04 30.50 -36.31
C ALA A 155 -13.65 31.11 -36.08
N VAL A 156 -13.07 31.69 -37.14
CA VAL A 156 -11.83 32.49 -37.05
C VAL A 156 -12.18 33.85 -36.43
N PRO A 157 -11.43 34.35 -35.43
CA PRO A 157 -11.62 35.69 -34.89
C PRO A 157 -11.57 36.73 -36.01
N THR A 158 -12.67 37.46 -36.19
CA THR A 158 -12.77 38.59 -37.11
C THR A 158 -12.67 39.86 -36.29
N GLN A 159 -11.86 40.82 -36.75
CA GLN A 159 -11.86 42.16 -36.19
C GLN A 159 -13.22 42.83 -36.43
N PRO A 160 -13.65 43.79 -35.60
CA PRO A 160 -14.97 44.43 -35.69
C PRO A 160 -15.24 45.16 -37.03
N ASP A 161 -14.20 45.38 -37.84
CA ASP A 161 -14.27 45.92 -39.20
C ASP A 161 -14.42 44.84 -40.30
N GLY A 162 -14.60 43.58 -39.92
CA GLY A 162 -14.76 42.46 -40.83
C GLY A 162 -13.44 41.98 -41.45
N THR A 163 -12.30 42.53 -41.03
CA THR A 163 -10.99 42.03 -41.45
C THR A 163 -10.59 40.79 -40.63
N VAL A 164 -10.03 39.79 -41.31
CA VAL A 164 -9.50 38.60 -40.62
C VAL A 164 -8.22 39.01 -39.91
N ASP A 165 -8.14 38.74 -38.61
CA ASP A 165 -6.96 39.07 -37.81
C ASP A 165 -5.73 38.34 -38.36
N GLY A 166 -4.86 39.06 -39.09
CA GLY A 166 -3.71 38.51 -39.81
C GLY A 166 -2.65 37.86 -38.91
N THR A 167 -2.76 38.05 -37.59
CA THR A 167 -1.92 37.48 -36.54
C THR A 167 -2.35 36.09 -36.07
N THR A 168 -3.59 35.66 -36.33
CA THR A 168 -4.11 34.37 -35.84
C THR A 168 -4.10 33.31 -36.96
N GLN A 169 -3.13 32.40 -36.92
CA GLN A 169 -3.04 31.30 -37.89
C GLN A 169 -4.21 30.32 -37.69
N ASP A 170 -4.98 30.04 -38.75
CA ASP A 170 -6.07 29.06 -38.72
C ASP A 170 -5.52 27.65 -38.41
N VAL A 171 -5.78 27.19 -37.19
CA VAL A 171 -5.24 25.95 -36.62
C VAL A 171 -5.71 24.71 -37.40
N LEU A 172 -6.93 24.72 -37.94
CA LEU A 172 -7.46 23.61 -38.76
C LEU A 172 -6.77 23.55 -40.11
N ILE A 173 -6.63 24.70 -40.80
CA ILE A 173 -5.90 24.76 -42.07
C ILE A 173 -4.45 24.29 -41.90
N LYS A 174 -3.77 24.74 -40.85
CA LYS A 174 -2.41 24.29 -40.51
C LYS A 174 -2.36 22.78 -40.30
N SER A 175 -3.30 22.22 -39.53
CA SER A 175 -3.39 20.77 -39.31
C SER A 175 -3.60 19.98 -40.60
N TYR A 176 -4.48 20.44 -41.52
CA TYR A 176 -4.69 19.78 -42.80
C TYR A 176 -3.46 19.82 -43.70
N LYS A 177 -2.75 20.96 -43.74
CA LYS A 177 -1.50 21.09 -44.49
C LYS A 177 -0.41 20.17 -43.94
N ASP A 178 -0.24 20.14 -42.62
CA ASP A 178 0.78 19.28 -42.00
C ASP A 178 0.48 17.79 -42.23
N ALA A 179 -0.79 17.37 -42.13
CA ALA A 179 -1.19 15.99 -42.43
C ALA A 179 -1.00 15.62 -43.91
N PHE A 180 -1.30 16.54 -44.82
CA PHE A 180 -1.06 16.36 -46.25
C PHE A 180 0.43 16.26 -46.58
N ALA A 181 1.27 17.07 -45.96
CA ALA A 181 2.73 16.99 -46.09
C ALA A 181 3.29 15.63 -45.66
N VAL A 182 2.82 15.07 -44.55
CA VAL A 182 3.20 13.72 -44.12
C VAL A 182 2.77 12.67 -45.16
N ALA A 183 1.56 12.79 -45.72
CA ALA A 183 1.07 11.84 -46.74
C ALA A 183 1.95 11.87 -48.00
N ILE A 184 2.33 13.06 -48.47
CA ILE A 184 3.24 13.23 -49.61
C ILE A 184 4.57 12.54 -49.32
N HIS A 185 5.21 12.83 -48.18
CA HIS A 185 6.52 12.26 -47.87
C HIS A 185 6.49 10.74 -47.70
N LEU A 186 5.45 10.18 -47.08
CA LEU A 186 5.27 8.73 -47.00
C LEU A 186 5.10 8.10 -48.38
N ALA A 187 4.25 8.66 -49.24
CA ALA A 187 4.01 8.13 -50.59
C ALA A 187 5.27 8.21 -51.47
N VAL A 188 6.08 9.26 -51.34
CA VAL A 188 7.38 9.39 -52.03
C VAL A 188 8.36 8.32 -51.55
N ILE A 189 8.52 8.15 -50.24
CA ILE A 189 9.46 7.19 -49.68
C ILE A 189 9.06 5.75 -50.04
N GLN A 190 7.77 5.45 -50.02
CA GLN A 190 7.22 4.14 -50.39
C GLN A 190 7.18 3.92 -51.92
N GLN A 191 7.61 4.91 -52.71
CA GLN A 191 7.61 4.87 -54.18
C GLN A 191 6.21 4.69 -54.80
N GLU A 192 5.17 5.16 -54.12
CA GLU A 192 3.78 5.07 -54.60
C GLU A 192 3.43 6.18 -55.61
N ILE A 193 4.21 7.27 -55.64
CA ILE A 193 4.01 8.41 -56.54
C ILE A 193 5.31 8.83 -57.23
N SER A 194 5.21 9.36 -58.45
CA SER A 194 6.35 9.86 -59.23
C SER A 194 6.76 11.28 -58.84
N THR A 195 7.95 11.72 -59.24
CA THR A 195 8.46 13.09 -59.01
C THR A 195 7.54 14.17 -59.60
N ALA A 196 6.91 13.89 -60.75
CA ALA A 196 5.93 14.79 -61.36
C ALA A 196 4.66 14.92 -60.49
N CYS A 197 4.17 13.80 -59.94
CA CYS A 197 3.04 13.80 -59.00
C CYS A 197 3.40 14.56 -57.71
N GLN A 198 4.61 14.33 -57.18
CA GLN A 198 5.09 15.04 -55.98
C GLN A 198 5.09 16.55 -56.17
N ARG A 199 5.57 17.06 -57.33
CA ARG A 199 5.56 18.50 -57.63
C ARG A 199 4.15 19.06 -57.63
N ALA A 200 3.20 18.40 -58.29
CA ALA A 200 1.80 18.81 -58.30
C ALA A 200 1.19 18.88 -56.89
N LEU A 201 1.49 17.91 -56.03
CA LEU A 201 1.01 17.88 -54.65
C LEU A 201 1.64 18.98 -53.79
N LEU A 202 2.93 19.28 -53.98
CA LEU A 202 3.59 20.39 -53.31
C LEU A 202 3.05 21.76 -53.76
N ASP A 203 2.65 21.90 -55.03
CA ASP A 203 1.98 23.11 -55.52
C ASP A 203 0.61 23.30 -54.88
N VAL A 204 -0.14 22.21 -54.63
CA VAL A 204 -1.38 22.24 -53.84
C VAL A 204 -1.08 22.64 -52.38
N LEU A 205 -0.10 22.01 -51.73
CA LEU A 205 0.28 22.27 -50.33
C LEU A 205 0.62 23.75 -50.07
N HIS A 206 1.34 24.38 -51.00
CA HIS A 206 1.82 25.77 -50.87
C HIS A 206 0.92 26.81 -51.53
N ASP A 207 -0.29 26.44 -51.96
CA ASP A 207 -1.25 27.33 -52.63
C ASP A 207 -0.69 27.95 -53.94
N ARG A 208 0.17 27.22 -54.66
CA ARG A 208 0.85 27.66 -55.90
C ARG A 208 0.27 27.07 -57.18
N TYR A 209 -0.80 26.26 -57.10
CA TYR A 209 -1.39 25.62 -58.27
C TYR A 209 -2.08 26.64 -59.18
N VAL A 210 -1.85 26.53 -60.49
CA VAL A 210 -2.42 27.42 -61.50
C VAL A 210 -3.74 26.83 -62.00
N VAL A 211 -4.84 27.57 -61.85
CA VAL A 211 -6.11 27.24 -62.52
C VAL A 211 -5.91 27.50 -64.02
N ARG A 212 -5.77 26.44 -64.82
CA ARG A 212 -5.80 26.55 -66.28
C ARG A 212 -7.25 26.65 -66.73
N TYR A 213 -7.52 27.42 -67.78
CA TYR A 213 -8.88 27.69 -68.28
C TYR A 213 -9.69 26.39 -68.43
N GLY A 214 -10.71 26.22 -67.58
CA GLY A 214 -11.64 25.09 -67.62
C GLY A 214 -11.26 23.85 -66.78
N THR A 215 -10.02 23.72 -66.30
CA THR A 215 -9.60 22.60 -65.44
C THR A 215 -9.28 23.11 -64.04
N GLN A 216 -10.23 22.96 -63.10
CA GLN A 216 -9.92 23.10 -61.68
C GLN A 216 -9.21 21.82 -61.24
N PRO A 217 -7.92 21.88 -60.82
CA PRO A 217 -7.13 20.68 -60.58
C PRO A 217 -7.58 19.92 -59.32
N CYS A 218 -8.39 20.53 -58.45
CA CYS A 218 -8.82 19.94 -57.18
C CYS A 218 -10.35 19.89 -57.12
N SER A 219 -10.90 18.73 -56.80
CA SER A 219 -12.34 18.48 -56.65
C SER A 219 -12.66 17.80 -55.33
N GLN A 220 -13.82 18.11 -54.78
CA GLN A 220 -14.47 17.37 -53.70
C GLN A 220 -15.14 16.12 -54.25
N LEU A 221 -15.27 15.11 -53.39
CA LEU A 221 -15.94 13.86 -53.71
C LEU A 221 -17.37 13.85 -53.17
N GLU A 222 -18.32 13.45 -54.01
CA GLU A 222 -19.66 13.05 -53.61
C GLU A 222 -19.78 11.53 -53.75
N PHE A 223 -20.35 10.86 -52.75
CA PHE A 223 -20.58 9.42 -52.74
C PHE A 223 -22.06 9.12 -52.52
N LEU A 224 -22.70 8.47 -53.50
CA LEU A 224 -24.14 8.14 -53.47
C LEU A 224 -25.06 9.33 -53.15
N GLY A 225 -24.77 10.51 -53.72
CA GLY A 225 -25.56 11.73 -53.45
C GLY A 225 -25.20 12.43 -52.12
N MET A 226 -24.15 12.00 -51.43
CA MET A 226 -23.71 12.57 -50.16
C MET A 226 -22.34 13.22 -50.30
N ASP A 227 -22.21 14.46 -49.79
CA ASP A 227 -20.92 15.14 -49.72
C ASP A 227 -19.96 14.37 -48.79
N VAL A 228 -18.78 14.03 -49.31
CA VAL A 228 -17.71 13.40 -48.53
C VAL A 228 -16.77 14.49 -48.03
N SER A 229 -16.70 14.66 -46.72
CA SER A 229 -15.82 15.66 -46.10
C SER A 229 -14.35 15.27 -46.19
N GLU A 230 -13.46 16.24 -46.42
CA GLU A 230 -12.00 16.11 -46.32
C GLU A 230 -11.30 15.23 -47.37
N VAL A 231 -12.03 14.49 -48.20
CA VAL A 231 -11.47 13.72 -49.32
C VAL A 231 -11.23 14.63 -50.52
N LEU A 232 -10.00 14.59 -51.06
CA LEU A 232 -9.57 15.45 -52.15
C LEU A 232 -9.19 14.63 -53.37
N VAL A 233 -9.75 14.99 -54.53
CA VAL A 233 -9.38 14.42 -55.83
C VAL A 233 -8.61 15.47 -56.61
N ILE A 234 -7.37 15.16 -56.99
CA ILE A 234 -6.46 16.04 -57.72
C ILE A 234 -6.31 15.51 -59.14
N GLY A 235 -6.87 16.21 -60.12
CA GLY A 235 -6.74 15.88 -61.53
C GLY A 235 -5.31 16.12 -62.04
N LEU A 236 -4.83 15.23 -62.89
CA LEU A 236 -3.55 15.36 -63.58
C LEU A 236 -3.81 15.53 -65.07
N ASP A 237 -3.18 16.54 -65.69
CA ASP A 237 -3.21 16.70 -67.14
C ASP A 237 -2.44 15.55 -67.79
N ALA A 238 -3.05 14.87 -68.78
CA ALA A 238 -2.38 13.85 -69.59
C ALA A 238 -2.58 14.14 -71.08
N GLU A 239 -1.50 14.02 -71.86
CA GLU A 239 -1.46 14.34 -73.30
C GLU A 239 -2.10 13.25 -74.18
N ASP A 240 -2.35 12.07 -73.62
CA ASP A 240 -2.83 10.87 -74.30
C ASP A 240 -4.37 10.70 -74.28
N GLY A 241 -5.09 11.70 -73.79
CA GLY A 241 -6.56 11.64 -73.64
C GLY A 241 -7.03 10.88 -72.41
N THR A 242 -6.12 10.41 -71.56
CA THR A 242 -6.48 9.88 -70.23
C THR A 242 -6.77 11.02 -69.25
N SER A 243 -7.50 10.74 -68.17
CA SER A 243 -7.76 11.71 -67.09
C SER A 243 -7.34 11.12 -65.74
N PRO A 244 -6.02 10.91 -65.53
CA PRO A 244 -5.52 10.35 -64.29
C PRO A 244 -5.77 11.30 -63.12
N CYS A 245 -5.91 10.74 -61.93
CA CYS A 245 -6.13 11.51 -60.73
C CYS A 245 -5.33 10.96 -59.55
N ILE A 246 -5.05 11.83 -58.58
CA ILE A 246 -4.52 11.47 -57.27
C ILE A 246 -5.64 11.67 -56.28
N VAL A 247 -5.95 10.65 -55.49
CA VAL A 247 -6.95 10.75 -54.43
C VAL A 247 -6.21 10.79 -53.09
N TYR A 248 -6.51 11.82 -52.31
CA TYR A 248 -6.11 11.95 -50.93
C TYR A 248 -7.31 11.66 -50.03
N ILE A 249 -7.23 10.55 -49.30
CA ILE A 249 -8.16 10.20 -48.22
C ILE A 249 -7.38 10.37 -46.92
N PRO A 250 -7.69 11.40 -46.11
CA PRO A 250 -7.01 11.61 -44.85
C PRO A 250 -7.01 10.32 -44.03
N GLN A 251 -5.81 9.91 -43.60
CA GLN A 251 -5.61 8.83 -42.63
C GLN A 251 -6.12 7.45 -43.08
N ASP A 252 -6.29 7.22 -44.39
CA ASP A 252 -6.68 5.90 -44.91
C ASP A 252 -5.73 4.80 -44.38
N PRO A 253 -6.26 3.75 -43.73
CA PRO A 253 -5.46 2.67 -43.15
C PRO A 253 -4.76 1.81 -44.22
N ILE A 254 -5.14 1.96 -45.48
CA ILE A 254 -4.57 1.25 -46.63
C ILE A 254 -3.55 2.15 -47.32
N ARG A 255 -4.00 3.27 -47.91
CA ARG A 255 -3.13 4.25 -48.61
C ARG A 255 -3.74 5.65 -48.54
N PRO A 256 -3.19 6.57 -47.73
CA PRO A 256 -3.72 7.94 -47.62
C PRO A 256 -3.67 8.73 -48.92
N LEU A 257 -2.72 8.44 -49.80
CA LEU A 257 -2.53 9.15 -51.05
C LEU A 257 -2.16 8.15 -52.15
N ALA A 258 -2.99 8.06 -53.20
CA ALA A 258 -2.81 7.07 -54.26
C ALA A 258 -3.16 7.64 -55.64
N ARG A 259 -2.41 7.21 -56.66
CA ARG A 259 -2.65 7.56 -58.07
C ARG A 259 -3.53 6.51 -58.75
N TYR A 260 -4.48 6.97 -59.55
CA TYR A 260 -5.38 6.16 -60.36
C TYR A 260 -5.33 6.59 -61.83
N GLY A 261 -5.56 5.64 -62.75
CA GLY A 261 -5.59 5.90 -64.19
C GLY A 261 -6.79 6.74 -64.62
N SER A 262 -7.89 6.63 -63.87
CA SER A 262 -9.12 7.40 -64.02
C SER A 262 -9.90 7.46 -62.70
N ILE A 263 -10.90 8.33 -62.61
CA ILE A 263 -11.84 8.34 -61.47
C ILE A 263 -12.62 7.03 -61.35
N LYS A 264 -12.84 6.31 -62.46
CA LYS A 264 -13.54 5.03 -62.48
C LYS A 264 -12.74 3.93 -61.79
N ASP A 265 -11.42 3.91 -61.99
CA ASP A 265 -10.53 2.97 -61.30
C ASP A 265 -10.56 3.17 -59.79
N PHE A 266 -10.65 4.42 -59.34
CA PHE A 266 -10.82 4.75 -57.93
C PHE A 266 -12.18 4.29 -57.39
N GLU A 267 -13.27 4.50 -58.14
CA GLU A 267 -14.61 4.02 -57.77
C GLU A 267 -14.62 2.50 -57.50
N ASP A 268 -13.98 1.72 -58.37
CA ASP A 268 -13.94 0.27 -58.24
C ASP A 268 -13.08 -0.19 -57.05
N GLU A 269 -11.98 0.51 -56.77
CA GLU A 269 -11.15 0.28 -55.60
C GLU A 269 -11.89 0.61 -54.29
N LEU A 270 -12.51 1.78 -54.21
CA LEU A 270 -13.27 2.23 -53.04
C LEU A 270 -14.40 1.25 -52.72
N ASN A 271 -15.15 0.82 -53.74
CA ASN A 271 -16.22 -0.15 -53.57
C ASN A 271 -15.72 -1.50 -53.01
N ARG A 272 -14.52 -1.94 -53.41
CA ARG A 272 -13.92 -3.17 -52.88
C ARG A 272 -13.52 -3.02 -51.42
N ARG A 273 -12.93 -1.87 -51.04
CA ARG A 273 -12.56 -1.57 -49.65
C ARG A 273 -13.79 -1.53 -48.74
N LEU A 274 -14.89 -0.94 -49.21
CA LEU A 274 -16.17 -0.85 -48.51
C LEU A 274 -16.86 -2.21 -48.28
N LEU A 275 -16.35 -3.33 -48.80
CA LEU A 275 -16.84 -4.65 -48.39
C LEU A 275 -16.43 -4.99 -46.95
N SER A 276 -15.26 -4.51 -46.50
CA SER A 276 -14.75 -4.74 -45.15
C SER A 276 -15.58 -3.98 -44.10
N PRO A 277 -16.09 -4.65 -43.05
CA PRO A 277 -16.79 -3.97 -41.95
C PRO A 277 -15.93 -2.88 -41.29
N GLY A 278 -14.64 -3.15 -41.07
CA GLY A 278 -13.73 -2.19 -40.44
C GLY A 278 -13.47 -0.96 -41.32
N TYR A 279 -13.31 -1.14 -42.64
CA TYR A 279 -13.12 0.00 -43.54
C TYR A 279 -14.41 0.82 -43.72
N ARG A 280 -15.59 0.18 -43.68
CA ARG A 280 -16.88 0.90 -43.67
C ARG A 280 -17.02 1.80 -42.45
N GLN A 281 -16.66 1.29 -41.27
CA GLN A 281 -16.66 2.11 -40.05
C GLN A 281 -15.70 3.29 -40.20
N PHE A 282 -14.48 3.06 -40.69
CA PHE A 282 -13.51 4.13 -41.00
C PHE A 282 -14.07 5.18 -41.97
N PHE A 283 -14.68 4.77 -43.09
CA PHE A 283 -15.11 5.67 -44.16
C PHE A 283 -16.37 6.45 -43.75
N SER A 284 -17.21 5.88 -42.89
CA SER A 284 -18.45 6.51 -42.43
C SER A 284 -18.24 7.86 -41.73
N ARG A 285 -17.05 8.12 -41.18
CA ARG A 285 -16.70 9.39 -40.53
C ARG A 285 -16.75 10.60 -41.47
N PHE A 286 -16.55 10.36 -42.77
CA PHE A 286 -16.54 11.40 -43.79
C PHE A 286 -17.94 11.73 -44.31
N LEU A 287 -18.96 11.01 -43.83
CA LEU A 287 -20.35 11.12 -44.25
C LEU A 287 -21.22 11.74 -43.14
N PRO A 288 -22.37 12.38 -43.49
CA PRO A 288 -23.31 12.92 -42.51
C PRO A 288 -23.91 11.86 -41.56
N LEU A 289 -24.10 12.22 -40.29
CA LEU A 289 -24.63 11.32 -39.24
C LEU A 289 -26.05 10.80 -39.55
N SER A 290 -26.87 11.59 -40.25
CA SER A 290 -28.16 11.18 -40.84
C SER A 290 -28.12 9.89 -41.64
N HIS A 291 -26.94 9.51 -42.12
CA HIS A 291 -26.75 8.37 -43.00
C HIS A 291 -25.71 7.39 -42.48
N GLN A 292 -25.35 7.43 -41.18
CA GLN A 292 -24.44 6.47 -40.54
C GLN A 292 -25.19 5.24 -39.96
N GLY A 293 -24.46 4.17 -39.62
CA GLY A 293 -25.03 2.96 -38.99
C GLY A 293 -25.77 2.02 -39.97
N LYS A 294 -26.86 1.37 -39.50
CA LYS A 294 -27.60 0.35 -40.29
C LYS A 294 -28.13 0.89 -41.63
N LEU A 295 -28.45 2.17 -41.70
CA LEU A 295 -28.95 2.83 -42.91
C LEU A 295 -27.85 2.94 -43.98
N LEU A 296 -26.63 3.38 -43.60
CA LEU A 296 -25.46 3.38 -44.48
C LEU A 296 -25.20 2.00 -45.05
N ASP A 297 -25.24 1.01 -44.16
CA ASP A 297 -24.95 -0.37 -44.47
C ASP A 297 -25.96 -0.95 -45.47
N GLN A 298 -27.24 -0.57 -45.34
CA GLN A 298 -28.28 -0.93 -46.30
C GLN A 298 -28.10 -0.22 -47.64
N MET A 299 -27.76 1.07 -47.64
CA MET A 299 -27.52 1.85 -48.87
C MET A 299 -26.32 1.32 -49.65
N ILE A 300 -25.18 1.10 -48.99
CA ILE A 300 -23.99 0.52 -49.61
C ILE A 300 -24.27 -0.88 -50.15
N ARG A 301 -24.91 -1.77 -49.36
CA ARG A 301 -25.25 -3.12 -49.83
C ARG A 301 -26.23 -3.11 -51.01
N ARG A 302 -27.22 -2.21 -51.00
CA ARG A 302 -28.19 -2.06 -52.10
C ARG A 302 -27.49 -1.59 -53.38
N ALA A 303 -26.63 -0.57 -53.27
CA ALA A 303 -25.87 -0.05 -54.39
C ALA A 303 -24.91 -1.12 -54.96
N LEU A 304 -24.16 -1.83 -54.11
CA LEU A 304 -23.27 -2.92 -54.55
C LEU A 304 -24.02 -4.09 -55.21
N ARG A 305 -25.21 -4.46 -54.71
CA ARG A 305 -26.07 -5.47 -55.37
C ARG A 305 -26.53 -5.02 -56.75
N GLN A 306 -26.87 -3.74 -56.93
CA GLN A 306 -27.26 -3.21 -58.23
C GLN A 306 -26.08 -3.12 -59.21
N LYS A 307 -24.88 -2.75 -58.74
CA LYS A 307 -23.66 -2.69 -59.56
C LYS A 307 -23.24 -4.05 -60.12
N TRP A 308 -23.46 -5.13 -59.37
CA TRP A 308 -23.08 -6.50 -59.76
C TRP A 308 -24.27 -7.40 -60.13
N ALA A 309 -25.45 -6.83 -60.37
CA ALA A 309 -26.60 -7.60 -60.84
C ALA A 309 -26.35 -8.12 -62.29
N PRO A 310 -26.75 -9.37 -62.62
CA PRO A 310 -26.60 -9.90 -63.97
C PRO A 310 -27.39 -9.04 -64.97
N LYS A 311 -26.71 -8.46 -65.97
CA LYS A 311 -27.31 -7.62 -67.01
C LYS A 311 -28.13 -8.48 -67.99
N THR A 312 -29.33 -8.91 -67.58
CA THR A 312 -30.27 -9.67 -68.43
C THR A 312 -31.57 -8.91 -68.62
N GLY A 313 -31.68 -8.11 -69.69
CA GLY A 313 -32.91 -7.43 -70.09
C GLY A 313 -32.70 -6.33 -71.14
N PRO A 314 -33.72 -6.00 -71.98
CA PRO A 314 -33.61 -5.06 -73.10
C PRO A 314 -33.78 -3.58 -72.74
N ILE A 315 -33.84 -3.21 -71.45
CA ILE A 315 -34.00 -1.82 -71.00
C ILE A 315 -32.61 -1.25 -70.69
N PRO A 316 -32.24 -0.03 -71.15
CA PRO A 316 -31.02 0.62 -70.72
C PRO A 316 -31.10 0.90 -69.21
N TRP A 317 -30.35 0.16 -68.40
CA TRP A 317 -30.21 0.48 -66.98
C TRP A 317 -29.27 1.69 -66.92
N ALA A 318 -29.76 2.83 -66.42
CA ALA A 318 -28.87 3.92 -66.04
C ALA A 318 -27.94 3.39 -64.95
N GLU A 319 -26.63 3.33 -65.22
CA GLU A 319 -25.67 2.92 -64.19
C GLU A 319 -25.78 3.91 -63.02
N PRO A 320 -25.98 3.43 -61.78
CA PRO A 320 -26.01 4.33 -60.64
C PRO A 320 -24.67 5.07 -60.55
N VAL A 321 -24.72 6.40 -60.53
CA VAL A 321 -23.53 7.23 -60.32
C VAL A 321 -23.11 7.05 -58.86
N PHE A 322 -22.00 6.34 -58.65
CA PHE A 322 -21.46 6.11 -57.31
C PHE A 322 -20.66 7.31 -56.82
N LEU A 323 -19.88 7.92 -57.71
CA LEU A 323 -19.04 9.06 -57.42
C LEU A 323 -19.35 10.24 -58.36
N ALA A 324 -19.47 11.43 -57.78
CA ALA A 324 -19.46 12.69 -58.53
C ALA A 324 -18.34 13.60 -57.98
N LEU A 325 -17.82 14.48 -58.85
CA LEU A 325 -16.75 15.41 -58.51
C LEU A 325 -17.27 16.84 -58.56
N HIS A 326 -17.03 17.58 -57.47
CA HIS A 326 -17.39 19.00 -57.35
C HIS A 326 -16.13 19.86 -57.33
N PRO A 327 -15.88 20.67 -58.38
CA PRO A 327 -14.67 21.49 -58.46
C PRO A 327 -14.53 22.51 -57.31
N ILE A 328 -13.35 22.57 -56.69
CA ILE A 328 -13.06 23.50 -55.59
C ILE A 328 -12.65 24.88 -56.14
N LYS A 329 -13.48 25.89 -55.84
CA LYS A 329 -13.21 27.30 -56.15
C LYS A 329 -12.38 27.94 -55.03
N GLY A 330 -11.21 28.48 -55.34
CA GLY A 330 -10.33 29.16 -54.37
C GLY A 330 -9.45 28.19 -53.57
N ASN A 331 -8.99 28.61 -52.37
CA ASN A 331 -8.02 27.85 -51.57
C ASN A 331 -8.56 26.47 -51.12
N VAL A 332 -7.83 25.40 -51.45
CA VAL A 332 -8.23 24.02 -51.16
C VAL A 332 -8.44 23.77 -49.67
N PHE A 333 -7.45 24.08 -48.84
CA PHE A 333 -7.50 23.79 -47.40
C PHE A 333 -8.55 24.63 -46.65
N LYS A 334 -8.79 25.87 -47.10
CA LYS A 334 -9.92 26.68 -46.63
C LYS A 334 -11.26 26.01 -46.96
N SER A 335 -11.41 25.47 -48.17
CA SER A 335 -12.62 24.74 -48.58
C SER A 335 -12.84 23.48 -47.72
N LEU A 336 -11.78 22.72 -47.43
CA LEU A 336 -11.84 21.55 -46.54
C LEU A 336 -12.28 21.94 -45.12
N ARG A 337 -11.68 22.99 -44.54
CA ARG A 337 -12.11 23.56 -43.25
C ARG A 337 -13.57 23.96 -43.28
N ASP A 338 -14.01 24.71 -44.28
CA ASP A 338 -15.38 25.20 -44.38
C ASP A 338 -16.39 24.07 -44.48
N GLN A 339 -16.03 23.01 -45.21
CA GLN A 339 -16.85 21.81 -45.30
C GLN A 339 -16.94 21.10 -43.94
N ARG A 340 -15.82 20.97 -43.22
CA ARG A 340 -15.81 20.34 -41.89
C ARG A 340 -16.63 21.12 -40.87
N VAL A 341 -16.52 22.45 -40.85
CA VAL A 341 -17.33 23.31 -39.98
C VAL A 341 -18.81 23.14 -40.29
N ARG A 342 -19.21 23.19 -41.58
CA ARG A 342 -20.61 22.95 -41.99
C ARG A 342 -21.11 21.57 -41.56
N GLN A 343 -20.27 20.55 -41.62
CA GLN A 343 -20.64 19.20 -41.19
C GLN A 343 -20.89 19.16 -39.68
N ILE A 344 -20.00 19.75 -38.85
CA ILE A 344 -20.16 19.80 -37.39
C ILE A 344 -21.41 20.58 -37.01
N GLU A 345 -21.64 21.75 -37.62
CA GLU A 345 -22.86 22.55 -37.42
C GLU A 345 -24.11 21.74 -37.77
N ARG A 346 -24.13 21.10 -38.95
CA ARG A 346 -25.25 20.26 -39.40
C ARG A 346 -25.52 19.10 -38.42
N HIS A 347 -24.48 18.41 -37.96
CA HIS A 347 -24.62 17.37 -36.94
C HIS A 347 -25.19 17.94 -35.64
N GLY A 348 -24.77 19.15 -35.25
CA GLY A 348 -25.31 19.83 -34.07
C GLY A 348 -26.80 20.08 -34.19
N ARG A 349 -27.28 20.51 -35.37
CA ARG A 349 -28.72 20.74 -35.65
C ARG A 349 -29.52 19.45 -35.70
N GLU A 350 -28.90 18.33 -36.05
CA GLU A 350 -29.55 17.01 -36.08
C GLU A 350 -29.79 16.45 -34.66
N VAL A 351 -28.92 16.80 -33.70
CA VAL A 351 -28.99 16.32 -32.31
C VAL A 351 -29.72 17.29 -31.39
N VAL A 352 -29.39 18.58 -31.44
CA VAL A 352 -30.05 19.66 -30.68
C VAL A 352 -30.83 20.50 -31.66
N VAL A 353 -32.13 20.27 -31.74
CA VAL A 353 -32.97 20.76 -32.84
C VAL A 353 -33.37 22.22 -32.60
N PRO A 354 -33.01 23.16 -33.49
CA PRO A 354 -33.48 24.53 -33.41
C PRO A 354 -35.00 24.62 -33.57
N THR A 355 -35.65 25.55 -32.88
CA THR A 355 -37.11 25.73 -32.95
C THR A 355 -37.57 26.02 -34.38
N ALA A 356 -36.76 26.67 -35.22
CA ALA A 356 -37.10 26.91 -36.62
C ALA A 356 -37.12 25.66 -37.52
N ASP A 357 -36.45 24.56 -37.12
CA ASP A 357 -36.32 23.36 -37.95
C ASP A 357 -37.39 22.30 -37.64
N ILE A 358 -38.06 22.41 -36.48
CA ILE A 358 -38.96 21.40 -35.94
C ILE A 358 -40.23 21.21 -36.78
N ASP A 359 -40.73 22.31 -37.35
CA ASP A 359 -42.01 22.36 -38.08
C ASP A 359 -41.84 21.95 -39.56
N THR A 360 -40.66 21.49 -39.97
CA THR A 360 -40.39 21.08 -41.36
C THR A 360 -40.77 19.62 -41.63
N GLN A 361 -41.50 19.37 -42.73
CA GLN A 361 -41.93 18.02 -43.13
C GLN A 361 -40.74 17.05 -43.28
N ALA A 362 -39.62 17.52 -43.83
CA ALA A 362 -38.39 16.75 -43.96
C ALA A 362 -37.84 16.27 -42.60
N ARG A 363 -38.06 17.03 -41.52
CA ARG A 363 -37.61 16.68 -40.17
C ARG A 363 -38.52 15.65 -39.51
N GLN A 364 -39.82 15.69 -39.76
CA GLN A 364 -40.76 14.68 -39.30
C GLN A 364 -40.45 13.30 -39.89
N GLU A 365 -40.13 13.24 -41.18
CA GLU A 365 -39.72 12.01 -41.87
C GLU A 365 -38.41 11.43 -41.30
N LEU A 366 -37.43 12.29 -41.00
CA LEU A 366 -36.14 11.87 -40.42
C LEU A 366 -36.30 11.31 -39.00
N ARG A 367 -37.13 11.93 -38.14
CA ARG A 367 -37.44 11.40 -36.80
C ARG A 367 -38.10 10.01 -36.88
N ALA A 368 -39.06 9.83 -37.79
CA ALA A 368 -39.72 8.55 -37.98
C ALA A 368 -38.74 7.46 -38.44
N ALA A 369 -37.75 7.80 -39.26
CA ALA A 369 -36.70 6.88 -39.69
C ALA A 369 -35.81 6.41 -38.53
N TYR A 370 -35.40 7.32 -37.63
CA TYR A 370 -34.59 6.98 -36.45
C TYR A 370 -35.36 6.17 -35.41
N ALA A 371 -36.63 6.52 -35.16
CA ALA A 371 -37.49 5.76 -34.28
C ALA A 371 -37.65 4.31 -34.77
N LYS A 372 -37.86 4.11 -36.09
CA LYS A 372 -37.89 2.78 -36.71
C LYS A 372 -36.54 2.03 -36.61
N ALA A 373 -35.44 2.74 -36.50
CA ALA A 373 -34.10 2.17 -36.30
C ALA A 373 -33.77 1.87 -34.82
N GLY A 374 -34.65 2.25 -33.88
CA GLY A 374 -34.47 2.04 -32.45
C GLY A 374 -33.47 3.01 -31.78
N LEU A 375 -33.26 4.18 -32.36
CA LEU A 375 -32.32 5.19 -31.85
C LEU A 375 -33.07 6.25 -31.02
N SER A 376 -32.64 6.48 -29.77
CA SER A 376 -33.15 7.57 -28.91
C SER A 376 -32.38 8.87 -29.10
N ALA A 377 -32.93 10.00 -28.66
CA ALA A 377 -32.26 11.31 -28.73
C ALA A 377 -30.94 11.32 -27.95
N LEU A 378 -30.90 10.67 -26.78
CA LEU A 378 -29.69 10.53 -25.98
C LEU A 378 -28.64 9.67 -26.66
N LEU A 379 -29.04 8.62 -27.39
CA LEU A 379 -28.12 7.81 -28.18
C LEU A 379 -27.56 8.58 -29.39
N LEU A 380 -28.37 9.44 -30.00
CA LEU A 380 -27.93 10.39 -31.03
C LEU A 380 -27.00 11.46 -30.44
N ALA A 381 -27.28 11.97 -29.23
CA ALA A 381 -26.40 12.90 -28.54
C ALA A 381 -25.06 12.26 -28.15
N ALA A 382 -25.07 11.01 -27.72
CA ALA A 382 -23.86 10.23 -27.49
C ALA A 382 -23.05 10.02 -28.78
N SER A 383 -23.70 9.93 -29.94
CA SER A 383 -23.02 9.84 -31.25
C SER A 383 -22.31 11.13 -31.67
N PHE A 384 -22.59 12.26 -31.02
CA PHE A 384 -21.84 13.51 -31.19
C PHE A 384 -20.47 13.49 -30.47
N ILE A 385 -20.29 12.59 -29.47
CA ILE A 385 -19.02 12.44 -28.74
C ILE A 385 -17.89 11.97 -29.69
N PRO A 386 -18.10 10.94 -30.55
CA PRO A 386 -17.18 10.63 -31.63
C PRO A 386 -16.89 11.79 -32.59
N VAL A 387 -17.81 12.73 -32.85
CA VAL A 387 -17.52 13.87 -33.75
C VAL A 387 -16.45 14.80 -33.16
N ILE A 388 -16.48 14.99 -31.83
CA ILE A 388 -15.42 15.70 -31.08
C ILE A 388 -14.13 14.87 -31.08
N GLY A 389 -14.23 13.55 -30.94
CA GLY A 389 -13.12 12.61 -30.98
C GLY A 389 -12.46 12.43 -32.36
N ASP A 390 -13.24 12.43 -33.44
CA ASP A 390 -12.84 12.14 -34.83
C ASP A 390 -12.06 13.28 -35.46
N VAL A 391 -12.28 14.52 -35.01
CA VAL A 391 -11.40 15.65 -35.31
C VAL A 391 -10.00 15.44 -34.70
N LEU A 392 -9.90 14.64 -33.63
CA LEU A 392 -8.67 14.35 -32.89
C LEU A 392 -8.06 12.99 -33.24
N LEU A 393 -8.86 12.10 -33.81
CA LEU A 393 -8.53 10.71 -34.08
C LEU A 393 -8.01 10.56 -35.51
N ILE A 394 -6.68 10.52 -35.55
CA ILE A 394 -5.83 9.65 -36.36
C ILE A 394 -4.85 10.43 -37.24
N PHE A 395 -3.61 9.95 -37.22
CA PHE A 395 -2.43 10.61 -37.72
C PHE A 395 -2.01 9.95 -39.03
N THR A 396 -1.76 10.74 -40.07
CA THR A 396 -1.06 10.23 -41.25
C THR A 396 0.33 9.77 -40.81
N GLY A 397 0.68 8.49 -41.04
CA GLY A 397 1.89 7.88 -40.48
C GLY A 397 1.70 7.11 -39.16
N ALA A 398 0.45 6.93 -38.70
CA ALA A 398 0.13 6.17 -37.48
C ALA A 398 0.67 4.74 -37.49
N GLN A 399 0.79 4.10 -38.65
CA GLN A 399 1.34 2.76 -38.75
C GLN A 399 2.81 2.70 -38.29
N LEU A 400 3.63 3.68 -38.69
CA LEU A 400 5.03 3.77 -38.27
C LEU A 400 5.14 3.96 -36.74
N ILE A 401 4.31 4.83 -36.18
CA ILE A 401 4.29 5.10 -34.73
C ILE A 401 3.77 3.89 -33.95
N LYS A 402 2.65 3.28 -34.36
CA LYS A 402 2.04 2.12 -33.68
C LYS A 402 2.92 0.86 -33.73
N GLU A 403 3.78 0.74 -34.74
CA GLU A 403 4.80 -0.32 -34.79
C GLU A 403 5.94 -0.10 -33.79
N ALA A 404 6.23 1.16 -33.42
CA ALA A 404 7.33 1.51 -32.52
C ALA A 404 6.88 1.75 -31.07
N TYR A 405 5.70 2.34 -30.87
CA TYR A 405 5.23 2.90 -29.61
C TYR A 405 3.79 2.49 -29.30
N GLN A 406 3.54 2.14 -28.04
CA GLN A 406 2.20 1.86 -27.53
C GLN A 406 1.69 3.02 -26.67
N GLY A 407 0.45 3.45 -26.92
CA GLY A 407 -0.19 4.54 -26.17
C GLY A 407 0.34 5.94 -26.50
N PHE A 408 1.00 6.11 -27.66
CA PHE A 408 1.63 7.37 -28.08
C PHE A 408 0.70 8.58 -27.97
N ASP A 409 -0.59 8.41 -28.26
CA ASP A 409 -1.56 9.51 -28.26
C ASP A 409 -1.81 10.11 -26.87
N ALA A 410 -1.58 9.36 -25.79
CA ALA A 410 -1.71 9.82 -24.41
C ALA A 410 -0.50 10.62 -23.90
N TRP A 411 0.63 10.62 -24.64
CA TRP A 411 1.85 11.29 -24.21
C TRP A 411 1.78 12.82 -24.32
N ARG A 412 2.61 13.49 -23.51
CA ARG A 412 2.76 14.95 -23.53
C ARG A 412 3.41 15.42 -24.83
N ARG A 413 3.28 16.71 -25.15
CA ARG A 413 3.78 17.29 -26.42
C ARG A 413 5.30 17.13 -26.57
N ASP A 414 6.06 17.44 -25.52
CA ASP A 414 7.51 17.25 -25.42
C ASP A 414 7.90 15.78 -25.59
N GLU A 415 7.20 14.88 -24.90
CA GLU A 415 7.41 13.42 -24.96
C GLU A 415 7.22 12.88 -26.39
N LYS A 416 6.17 13.33 -27.09
CA LYS A 416 5.89 12.93 -28.49
C LYS A 416 6.98 13.38 -29.45
N VAL A 417 7.45 14.62 -29.31
CA VAL A 417 8.51 15.17 -30.16
C VAL A 417 9.84 14.44 -29.91
N GLU A 418 10.19 14.18 -28.64
CA GLU A 418 11.39 13.42 -28.28
C GLU A 418 11.36 12.00 -28.88
N ALA A 419 10.24 11.29 -28.75
CA ALA A 419 10.07 9.96 -29.32
C ALA A 419 10.16 9.94 -30.85
N LEU A 420 9.52 10.89 -31.53
CA LEU A 420 9.60 10.99 -32.99
C LEU A 420 11.03 11.28 -33.47
N ASN A 421 11.76 12.17 -32.79
CA ASN A 421 13.17 12.42 -33.10
C ASN A 421 14.00 11.14 -32.93
N TYR A 422 13.87 10.48 -31.78
CA TYR A 422 14.60 9.25 -31.50
C TYR A 422 14.32 8.14 -32.52
N LEU A 423 13.04 7.93 -32.90
CA LEU A 423 12.66 6.96 -33.92
C LEU A 423 13.37 7.22 -35.25
N MET A 424 13.42 8.49 -35.66
CA MET A 424 14.07 8.88 -36.91
C MET A 424 15.60 8.80 -36.81
N ASP A 425 16.20 9.10 -35.66
CA ASP A 425 17.64 8.96 -35.42
C ASP A 425 18.09 7.49 -35.48
N VAL A 426 17.29 6.58 -34.90
CA VAL A 426 17.51 5.12 -35.02
C VAL A 426 17.41 4.69 -36.48
N ALA A 427 16.40 5.16 -37.22
CA ALA A 427 16.28 4.88 -38.65
C ALA A 427 17.50 5.39 -39.45
N GLU A 428 18.01 6.57 -39.08
CA GLU A 428 19.18 7.20 -39.69
C GLU A 428 20.43 6.33 -39.55
N GLN A 429 20.72 5.90 -38.33
CA GLN A 429 21.91 5.11 -38.02
C GLN A 429 21.87 3.69 -38.61
N VAL A 430 20.72 2.99 -38.52
CA VAL A 430 20.58 1.63 -39.04
C VAL A 430 20.77 1.58 -40.56
N ALA A 431 20.30 2.60 -41.29
CA ALA A 431 20.48 2.67 -42.74
C ALA A 431 21.93 2.90 -43.17
N PHE A 432 22.73 3.64 -42.38
CA PHE A 432 24.07 4.06 -42.77
C PHE A 432 25.16 3.02 -42.43
N MET A 433 25.03 2.33 -41.29
CA MET A 433 26.13 1.51 -40.74
C MET A 433 25.91 0.00 -40.86
N GLY A 434 24.75 -0.46 -41.33
CA GLY A 434 24.32 -1.84 -41.09
C GLY A 434 24.13 -2.08 -39.58
N ALA A 435 23.83 -3.31 -39.17
CA ALA A 435 23.49 -3.64 -37.78
C ALA A 435 24.67 -3.56 -36.76
N SER A 436 25.57 -2.58 -36.87
CA SER A 436 26.62 -2.29 -35.90
C SER A 436 26.21 -1.14 -34.97
N ALA A 437 26.06 -1.45 -33.69
CA ALA A 437 25.42 -0.62 -32.67
C ALA A 437 26.30 0.56 -32.20
N GLY A 438 26.02 1.76 -32.72
CA GLY A 438 26.28 3.00 -32.00
C GLY A 438 25.09 3.33 -31.10
N ALA A 439 25.32 3.62 -29.82
CA ALA A 439 24.24 4.02 -28.92
C ALA A 439 23.70 5.40 -29.32
N VAL A 440 22.51 5.46 -29.92
CA VAL A 440 21.75 6.72 -30.00
C VAL A 440 21.54 7.21 -28.58
N LYS A 441 22.00 8.42 -28.25
CA LYS A 441 21.74 9.03 -26.93
C LYS A 441 20.24 9.30 -26.79
N ALA A 442 19.54 8.34 -26.20
CA ALA A 442 18.16 8.49 -25.79
C ALA A 442 18.06 9.54 -24.68
N GLY A 443 17.09 10.43 -24.80
CA GLY A 443 16.73 11.34 -23.71
C GLY A 443 16.10 10.60 -22.53
N ARG A 444 15.84 11.33 -21.44
CA ARG A 444 15.32 10.74 -20.20
C ARG A 444 13.97 10.06 -20.40
N PHE A 445 13.11 10.61 -21.25
CA PHE A 445 11.79 10.04 -21.52
C PHE A 445 11.91 8.74 -22.32
N VAL A 446 12.69 8.71 -23.40
CA VAL A 446 12.86 7.48 -24.20
C VAL A 446 13.48 6.36 -23.36
N ASN A 447 14.46 6.66 -22.49
CA ASN A 447 15.04 5.69 -21.56
C ASN A 447 14.05 5.15 -20.52
N SER A 448 12.92 5.83 -20.30
CA SER A 448 11.87 5.36 -19.39
C SER A 448 10.86 4.41 -20.03
N LEU A 449 10.87 4.28 -21.37
CA LEU A 449 9.96 3.40 -22.10
C LEU A 449 10.39 1.93 -21.98
N LEU A 450 9.43 1.05 -21.75
CA LEU A 450 9.64 -0.38 -21.59
C LEU A 450 9.31 -1.13 -22.88
N PRO A 451 10.17 -2.05 -23.35
CA PRO A 451 9.82 -2.93 -24.46
C PRO A 451 8.76 -3.94 -24.01
N VAL A 452 7.61 -3.95 -24.68
CA VAL A 452 6.49 -4.85 -24.41
C VAL A 452 6.17 -5.69 -25.63
N LYS A 453 5.75 -6.94 -25.39
CA LYS A 453 5.34 -7.88 -26.44
C LYS A 453 3.82 -7.81 -26.61
N LEU A 454 3.36 -7.40 -27.80
CA LEU A 454 1.94 -7.33 -28.15
C LEU A 454 1.41 -8.64 -28.73
N SER A 455 2.25 -9.36 -29.50
CA SER A 455 1.96 -10.69 -30.05
C SER A 455 3.26 -11.44 -30.35
N SER A 456 3.19 -12.71 -30.78
CA SER A 456 4.36 -13.61 -30.93
C SER A 456 5.58 -12.98 -31.60
N ASN A 457 5.38 -12.10 -32.60
CA ASN A 457 6.43 -11.42 -33.37
C ASN A 457 6.33 -9.88 -33.35
N ARG A 458 5.57 -9.27 -32.43
CA ARG A 458 5.38 -7.81 -32.39
C ARG A 458 5.79 -7.25 -31.03
N PHE A 459 6.73 -6.31 -31.05
CA PHE A 459 7.18 -5.55 -29.90
C PHE A 459 6.91 -4.06 -30.11
N ALA A 460 6.65 -3.34 -29.03
CA ALA A 460 6.52 -1.89 -29.01
C ALA A 460 7.13 -1.34 -27.72
N LEU A 461 7.49 -0.06 -27.72
CA LEU A 461 7.90 0.67 -26.52
C LEU A 461 6.67 1.27 -25.83
N TRP A 462 6.49 0.97 -24.56
CA TRP A 462 5.35 1.39 -23.76
C TRP A 462 5.80 2.25 -22.58
N LYS A 463 5.10 3.37 -22.34
CA LYS A 463 5.25 4.16 -21.13
C LYS A 463 4.52 3.42 -20.01
N ALA A 464 5.21 3.12 -18.90
CA ALA A 464 4.65 2.39 -17.76
C ALA A 464 3.64 3.25 -16.96
N ASP A 465 2.57 3.65 -17.62
CA ASP A 465 1.54 4.56 -17.16
C ASP A 465 0.17 3.89 -17.36
N LEU A 466 -0.53 3.69 -16.24
CA LEU A 466 -1.85 3.07 -16.23
C LEU A 466 -2.98 4.07 -16.42
N SER A 467 -2.71 5.38 -16.43
CA SER A 467 -3.77 6.40 -16.58
C SER A 467 -4.71 6.16 -17.77
N PRO A 468 -4.23 5.72 -18.97
CA PRO A 468 -5.11 5.40 -20.10
C PRO A 468 -6.02 4.18 -19.90
N TYR A 469 -5.73 3.33 -18.91
CA TYR A 469 -6.49 2.11 -18.60
C TYR A 469 -7.58 2.34 -17.55
N ARG A 470 -7.65 3.55 -16.97
CA ARG A 470 -8.62 3.90 -15.94
C ARG A 470 -10.05 3.77 -16.48
N GLN A 471 -10.90 3.12 -15.71
CA GLN A 471 -12.33 3.06 -15.96
C GLN A 471 -13.01 4.32 -15.41
N SER A 472 -13.92 4.89 -16.19
CA SER A 472 -14.74 6.05 -15.78
C SER A 472 -16.04 5.63 -15.09
N LEU A 473 -16.23 4.33 -14.85
CA LEU A 473 -17.38 3.77 -14.16
C LEU A 473 -17.25 4.00 -12.65
N GLU A 474 -18.33 4.44 -12.01
CA GLU A 474 -18.46 4.44 -10.56
C GLU A 474 -19.14 3.14 -10.10
N LEU A 475 -18.49 2.44 -9.16
CA LEU A 475 -19.07 1.24 -8.56
C LEU A 475 -20.09 1.64 -7.47
N PRO A 476 -21.16 0.85 -7.26
CA PRO A 476 -22.08 1.09 -6.15
C PRO A 476 -21.34 1.09 -4.80
N GLU A 477 -21.63 2.04 -3.91
CA GLU A 477 -20.94 2.16 -2.61
C GLU A 477 -21.10 0.93 -1.71
N THR A 478 -22.17 0.15 -1.91
CA THR A 478 -22.42 -1.10 -1.15
C THR A 478 -21.63 -2.30 -1.66
N LEU A 479 -20.94 -2.19 -2.80
CA LEU A 479 -20.21 -3.30 -3.40
C LEU A 479 -18.83 -3.44 -2.75
N LEU A 480 -18.66 -4.51 -1.98
CA LEU A 480 -17.38 -4.84 -1.35
C LEU A 480 -16.52 -5.70 -2.28
N PRO A 481 -15.18 -5.56 -2.23
CA PRO A 481 -14.28 -6.45 -2.93
C PRO A 481 -14.27 -7.85 -2.29
N ASP A 482 -13.92 -8.87 -3.06
CA ASP A 482 -13.71 -10.22 -2.54
C ASP A 482 -12.40 -10.35 -1.74
N GLU A 483 -12.08 -11.56 -1.24
CA GLU A 483 -10.84 -11.83 -0.49
C GLU A 483 -9.55 -11.56 -1.29
N GLN A 484 -9.64 -11.53 -2.63
CA GLN A 484 -8.54 -11.17 -3.50
C GLN A 484 -8.49 -9.66 -3.75
N GLY A 485 -9.44 -8.85 -3.28
CA GLY A 485 -9.50 -7.42 -3.53
C GLY A 485 -10.14 -7.04 -4.87
N LEU A 486 -10.86 -7.97 -5.51
CA LEU A 486 -11.55 -7.75 -6.78
C LEU A 486 -13.02 -7.42 -6.56
N TYR A 487 -13.50 -6.41 -7.28
CA TYR A 487 -14.91 -6.03 -7.33
C TYR A 487 -15.60 -6.75 -8.48
N HIS A 488 -16.71 -7.41 -8.21
CA HIS A 488 -17.50 -8.14 -9.20
C HIS A 488 -18.70 -7.31 -9.61
N HIS A 489 -18.74 -6.82 -10.85
CA HIS A 489 -19.84 -5.97 -11.32
C HIS A 489 -20.16 -6.25 -12.80
N GLN A 490 -21.44 -6.54 -13.10
CA GLN A 490 -21.94 -6.82 -14.46
C GLN A 490 -21.16 -7.92 -15.22
N GLY A 491 -20.74 -8.98 -14.51
CA GLY A 491 -19.99 -10.10 -15.11
C GLY A 491 -18.54 -9.77 -15.47
N LYS A 492 -18.01 -8.62 -15.02
CA LYS A 492 -16.61 -8.22 -15.14
C LYS A 492 -15.95 -8.10 -13.76
N HIS A 493 -14.63 -8.15 -13.77
CA HIS A 493 -13.80 -7.96 -12.58
C HIS A 493 -13.11 -6.59 -12.63
N TYR A 494 -13.15 -5.87 -11.52
CA TYR A 494 -12.49 -4.59 -11.38
C TYR A 494 -11.53 -4.60 -10.20
N LEU A 495 -10.46 -3.83 -10.32
CA LEU A 495 -9.41 -3.71 -9.33
C LEU A 495 -9.14 -2.24 -9.05
N SER A 496 -9.13 -1.86 -7.78
CA SER A 496 -8.75 -0.51 -7.34
C SER A 496 -7.26 -0.45 -7.02
N LEU A 497 -6.51 0.40 -7.72
CA LEU A 497 -5.10 0.68 -7.47
C LEU A 497 -4.92 2.20 -7.32
N ASP A 498 -4.32 2.66 -6.23
CA ASP A 498 -4.13 4.10 -5.95
C ASP A 498 -5.44 4.92 -6.11
N GLU A 499 -6.56 4.39 -5.59
CA GLU A 499 -7.90 5.00 -5.68
C GLU A 499 -8.46 5.11 -7.11
N GLN A 500 -7.82 4.45 -8.09
CA GLN A 500 -8.27 4.40 -9.49
C GLN A 500 -8.78 3.01 -9.84
N LEU A 501 -9.88 2.95 -10.60
CA LEU A 501 -10.52 1.70 -11.00
C LEU A 501 -10.00 1.19 -12.35
N TYR A 502 -9.71 -0.10 -12.43
CA TYR A 502 -9.22 -0.78 -13.63
C TYR A 502 -10.05 -2.03 -13.92
N GLU A 503 -10.43 -2.26 -15.19
CA GLU A 503 -10.99 -3.56 -15.61
C GLU A 503 -9.85 -4.57 -15.72
N VAL A 504 -10.02 -5.73 -15.07
CA VAL A 504 -9.04 -6.82 -15.12
C VAL A 504 -9.66 -8.07 -15.71
N GLY A 505 -8.84 -8.84 -16.40
CA GLY A 505 -9.25 -10.13 -16.93
C GLY A 505 -8.08 -11.09 -17.11
N THR A 506 -8.42 -12.36 -17.22
CA THR A 506 -7.45 -13.42 -17.50
C THR A 506 -7.10 -13.42 -18.98
N VAL A 507 -5.83 -13.62 -19.29
CA VAL A 507 -5.31 -13.77 -20.66
C VAL A 507 -4.79 -15.20 -20.85
N ALA A 508 -4.82 -15.68 -22.11
CA ALA A 508 -4.31 -16.99 -22.49
C ALA A 508 -2.81 -17.16 -22.11
N PRO A 509 -2.32 -18.41 -21.97
CA PRO A 509 -1.15 -18.74 -21.16
C PRO A 509 0.18 -18.02 -21.52
N PRO A 510 1.06 -17.76 -20.52
CA PRO A 510 0.96 -18.18 -19.12
C PRO A 510 -0.16 -17.43 -18.38
N SER A 511 -1.03 -18.20 -17.73
CA SER A 511 -2.30 -17.75 -17.16
C SER A 511 -2.04 -16.76 -16.01
N GLY A 512 -2.43 -15.51 -16.20
CA GLY A 512 -2.34 -14.46 -15.20
C GLY A 512 -3.41 -13.39 -15.42
N TRP A 513 -3.72 -12.65 -14.36
CA TRP A 513 -4.55 -11.46 -14.44
C TRP A 513 -3.80 -10.34 -15.17
N SER A 514 -4.53 -9.53 -15.93
CA SER A 514 -3.98 -8.37 -16.61
C SER A 514 -4.99 -7.24 -16.66
N ILE A 515 -4.50 -6.00 -16.76
CA ILE A 515 -5.34 -4.82 -16.92
C ILE A 515 -5.76 -4.69 -18.39
N ARG A 516 -7.06 -4.47 -18.63
CA ARG A 516 -7.63 -4.27 -19.96
C ARG A 516 -7.84 -2.79 -20.24
N HIS A 517 -7.59 -2.38 -21.47
CA HIS A 517 -7.84 -1.01 -21.90
C HIS A 517 -9.35 -0.83 -22.18
N PRO A 518 -9.96 0.31 -21.78
CA PRO A 518 -11.39 0.55 -21.97
C PRO A 518 -11.81 0.56 -23.45
N ASP A 519 -11.04 1.28 -24.28
CA ASP A 519 -11.46 1.57 -25.67
C ASP A 519 -10.65 0.86 -26.78
N ASP A 520 -9.52 0.21 -26.44
CA ASP A 520 -8.59 -0.37 -27.43
C ASP A 520 -8.35 -1.85 -27.12
N PRO A 521 -9.09 -2.76 -27.81
CA PRO A 521 -8.92 -4.20 -27.65
C PRO A 521 -7.52 -4.70 -28.02
N TRP A 522 -6.73 -3.91 -28.74
CA TRP A 522 -5.39 -4.26 -29.19
C TRP A 522 -4.29 -3.62 -28.35
N ALA A 523 -4.66 -2.89 -27.29
CA ALA A 523 -3.68 -2.30 -26.41
C ALA A 523 -2.89 -3.37 -25.64
N TYR A 524 -1.63 -3.05 -25.31
CA TYR A 524 -0.86 -3.86 -24.37
C TYR A 524 -1.69 -4.09 -23.10
N SER A 525 -1.74 -5.32 -22.59
CA SER A 525 -2.46 -5.63 -21.36
C SER A 525 -1.43 -5.90 -20.25
N PRO A 526 -1.13 -4.92 -19.38
CA PRO A 526 -0.10 -5.07 -18.36
C PRO A 526 -0.42 -6.25 -17.43
N PRO A 527 0.51 -7.21 -17.26
CA PRO A 527 0.30 -8.35 -16.38
C PRO A 527 0.34 -7.91 -14.91
N LEU A 528 -0.51 -8.54 -14.11
CA LEU A 528 -0.62 -8.32 -12.68
C LEU A 528 -0.02 -9.48 -11.89
N LEU A 529 0.71 -9.13 -10.85
CA LEU A 529 1.18 -10.01 -9.79
C LEU A 529 0.24 -9.86 -8.59
N GLN A 530 -0.17 -10.99 -8.02
CA GLN A 530 -1.00 -11.08 -6.82
C GLN A 530 -0.29 -11.86 -5.73
N ASN A 531 -0.42 -11.42 -4.48
CA ASN A 531 0.11 -12.14 -3.32
C ASN A 531 -0.90 -13.11 -2.67
N GLY A 532 -2.09 -13.26 -3.27
CA GLY A 532 -3.18 -14.10 -2.74
C GLY A 532 -3.78 -13.59 -1.43
N SER A 533 -3.58 -12.31 -1.10
CA SER A 533 -4.11 -11.65 0.11
C SER A 533 -4.51 -10.19 -0.16
N GLY A 534 -5.09 -9.92 -1.33
CA GLY A 534 -5.61 -8.60 -1.68
C GLY A 534 -4.61 -7.60 -2.29
N ALA A 535 -3.30 -7.87 -2.24
CA ALA A 535 -2.31 -6.98 -2.84
C ALA A 535 -2.06 -7.33 -4.31
N TRP A 536 -2.07 -6.29 -5.15
CA TRP A 536 -1.84 -6.41 -6.59
C TRP A 536 -0.81 -5.38 -7.04
N ARG A 537 0.07 -5.77 -7.96
CA ARG A 537 0.96 -4.83 -8.65
C ARG A 537 1.18 -5.26 -10.08
N THR A 538 1.49 -4.32 -10.95
CA THR A 538 2.01 -4.65 -12.28
C THR A 538 3.44 -5.15 -12.17
N LEU A 539 3.87 -5.96 -13.14
CA LEU A 539 5.25 -6.44 -13.23
C LEU A 539 6.30 -5.31 -13.33
N HIS A 540 5.87 -4.13 -13.79
CA HIS A 540 6.74 -2.99 -14.12
C HIS A 540 6.91 -2.00 -12.97
N GLU A 541 6.05 -2.07 -11.95
CA GLU A 541 6.17 -1.25 -10.76
C GLU A 541 7.41 -1.64 -9.95
N LYS A 542 8.12 -0.63 -9.42
CA LYS A 542 9.32 -0.79 -8.59
C LYS A 542 9.03 -0.37 -7.15
N PRO A 543 8.75 -1.30 -6.23
CA PRO A 543 8.42 -0.98 -4.84
C PRO A 543 9.49 -0.19 -4.09
N GLN A 544 10.76 -0.27 -4.51
CA GLN A 544 11.84 0.55 -3.94
C GLN A 544 11.64 2.05 -4.13
N ASP A 545 10.95 2.46 -5.20
CA ASP A 545 10.72 3.87 -5.53
C ASP A 545 9.45 4.42 -4.84
N TRP A 546 8.70 3.56 -4.13
CA TRP A 546 7.49 3.95 -3.41
C TRP A 546 7.79 4.51 -2.04
N SER A 547 6.96 5.45 -1.59
CA SER A 547 6.89 5.84 -0.18
C SER A 547 6.35 4.70 0.68
N ASP A 548 6.69 4.70 1.96
CA ASP A 548 6.19 3.70 2.90
C ASP A 548 4.66 3.73 3.04
N LEU A 549 4.06 4.92 2.95
CA LEU A 549 2.60 5.06 2.92
C LEU A 549 2.01 4.33 1.72
N LYS A 550 2.59 4.50 0.52
CA LYS A 550 2.15 3.77 -0.66
C LYS A 550 2.36 2.26 -0.47
N ARG A 551 3.50 1.80 0.04
CA ARG A 551 3.73 0.38 0.31
C ARG A 551 2.68 -0.19 1.28
N LEU A 552 2.31 0.54 2.33
CA LEU A 552 1.24 0.13 3.24
C LEU A 552 -0.12 0.07 2.51
N ARG A 553 -0.53 1.15 1.84
CA ARG A 553 -1.82 1.22 1.12
C ARG A 553 -1.97 0.16 0.03
N ARG A 554 -0.85 -0.28 -0.56
CA ARG A 554 -0.82 -1.30 -1.61
C ARG A 554 -0.87 -2.74 -1.09
N LEU A 555 -0.94 -2.97 0.23
CA LEU A 555 -1.11 -4.32 0.80
C LEU A 555 -2.50 -4.93 0.56
N GLY A 556 -3.45 -4.15 0.08
CA GLY A 556 -4.78 -4.61 -0.31
C GLY A 556 -5.89 -3.68 0.18
N PRO A 557 -7.17 -4.04 -0.02
CA PRO A 557 -8.31 -3.19 0.34
C PRO A 557 -8.30 -2.75 1.80
N VAL A 558 -7.88 -3.64 2.70
CA VAL A 558 -7.77 -3.38 4.15
C VAL A 558 -6.81 -2.23 4.46
N ALA A 559 -5.82 -1.91 3.62
CA ALA A 559 -4.88 -0.82 3.88
C ALA A 559 -5.06 0.38 2.94
N ALA A 560 -5.88 0.27 1.89
CA ALA A 560 -5.97 1.27 0.83
C ALA A 560 -6.32 2.67 1.34
N GLY A 561 -7.21 2.76 2.33
CA GLY A 561 -7.68 4.01 2.92
C GLY A 561 -6.82 4.59 4.05
N THR A 562 -5.65 4.01 4.37
CA THR A 562 -4.87 4.45 5.55
C THR A 562 -4.33 5.88 5.39
N PRO A 563 -4.62 6.82 6.29
CA PRO A 563 -4.11 8.20 6.19
C PRO A 563 -2.62 8.28 6.57
N PRO A 564 -1.88 9.32 6.12
CA PRO A 564 -0.44 9.44 6.35
C PRO A 564 -0.04 9.42 7.83
N GLU A 565 -0.86 9.99 8.72
CA GLU A 565 -0.59 10.05 10.15
C GLU A 565 -0.68 8.70 10.87
N ASP A 566 -1.36 7.70 10.29
CA ASP A 566 -1.52 6.37 10.89
C ASP A 566 -0.38 5.42 10.51
N LEU A 567 0.48 5.80 9.54
CA LEU A 567 1.59 4.96 9.07
C LEU A 567 2.55 4.57 10.21
N ALA A 568 3.09 5.55 10.93
CA ALA A 568 4.04 5.28 12.01
C ALA A 568 3.39 4.55 13.22
N PRO A 569 2.19 4.95 13.69
CA PRO A 569 1.42 4.19 14.67
C PRO A 569 1.17 2.73 14.32
N ILE A 570 0.73 2.45 13.09
CA ILE A 570 0.47 1.09 12.61
C ILE A 570 1.75 0.27 12.62
N LEU A 571 2.83 0.81 12.04
CA LEU A 571 4.11 0.09 11.99
C LEU A 571 4.64 -0.22 13.40
N HIS A 572 4.54 0.74 14.33
CA HIS A 572 4.96 0.52 15.71
C HIS A 572 4.09 -0.54 16.40
N ALA A 573 2.77 -0.39 16.35
CA ALA A 573 1.84 -1.28 17.04
C ALA A 573 1.85 -2.72 16.50
N SER A 574 2.08 -2.90 15.19
CA SER A 574 2.20 -4.21 14.56
C SER A 574 3.63 -4.78 14.57
N ALA A 575 4.55 -4.16 15.30
CA ALA A 575 5.98 -4.50 15.34
C ALA A 575 6.64 -4.62 13.94
N SER A 576 6.16 -3.82 12.98
CA SER A 576 6.55 -3.81 11.57
C SER A 576 7.45 -2.60 11.24
N ASP A 577 8.10 -2.62 10.07
CA ASP A 577 8.95 -1.52 9.62
C ASP A 577 8.92 -1.33 8.09
N SER A 578 9.63 -0.30 7.62
CA SER A 578 9.76 0.03 6.19
C SER A 578 10.38 -1.11 5.37
N ASN A 579 11.33 -1.86 5.95
CA ASN A 579 12.02 -2.95 5.27
C ASN A 579 11.08 -4.12 5.02
N LEU A 580 10.26 -4.47 6.01
CA LEU A 580 9.20 -5.47 5.88
C LEU A 580 8.21 -5.07 4.79
N LEU A 581 7.72 -3.82 4.78
CA LEU A 581 6.81 -3.36 3.73
C LEU A 581 7.41 -3.47 2.33
N LEU A 582 8.69 -3.12 2.15
CA LEU A 582 9.39 -3.26 0.89
C LEU A 582 9.53 -4.74 0.47
N GLU A 583 9.89 -5.61 1.42
CA GLU A 583 10.05 -7.04 1.21
C GLU A 583 8.75 -7.71 0.77
N LEU A 584 7.63 -7.38 1.42
CA LEU A 584 6.30 -7.91 1.08
C LEU A 584 5.96 -7.69 -0.40
N HIS A 585 6.20 -6.48 -0.92
CA HIS A 585 5.91 -6.16 -2.32
C HIS A 585 6.88 -6.82 -3.29
N ARG A 586 8.19 -6.76 -2.98
CA ARG A 586 9.22 -7.27 -3.88
C ARG A 586 9.14 -8.78 -4.05
N GLU A 587 8.90 -9.50 -2.96
CA GLU A 587 8.76 -10.96 -2.92
C GLU A 587 7.33 -11.43 -3.22
N ASN A 588 6.39 -10.50 -3.43
CA ASN A 588 4.97 -10.79 -3.67
C ASN A 588 4.35 -11.68 -2.57
N GLN A 589 4.65 -11.34 -1.31
CA GLN A 589 4.26 -12.09 -0.11
C GLN A 589 3.00 -11.50 0.54
N ALA A 590 2.25 -12.37 1.22
CA ALA A 590 1.12 -11.96 2.05
C ALA A 590 1.62 -11.19 3.30
N PRO A 591 0.94 -10.10 3.71
CA PRO A 591 1.32 -9.39 4.93
C PRO A 591 1.15 -10.25 6.19
N PRO A 592 1.94 -10.03 7.25
CA PRO A 592 1.77 -10.75 8.51
C PRO A 592 0.38 -10.52 9.11
N ALA A 593 -0.17 -11.54 9.76
CA ALA A 593 -1.51 -11.49 10.35
C ALA A 593 -1.69 -10.31 11.33
N GLN A 594 -0.66 -10.00 12.13
CA GLN A 594 -0.68 -8.86 13.05
C GLN A 594 -0.85 -7.53 12.33
N LEU A 595 -0.14 -7.31 11.23
CA LEU A 595 -0.19 -6.06 10.46
C LEU A 595 -1.60 -5.86 9.87
N ILE A 596 -2.20 -6.93 9.31
CA ILE A 596 -3.56 -6.89 8.77
C ILE A 596 -4.56 -6.51 9.87
N ASP A 597 -4.48 -7.16 11.03
CA ASP A 597 -5.41 -6.93 12.14
C ASP A 597 -5.26 -5.53 12.73
N THR A 598 -4.02 -5.06 12.89
CA THR A 598 -3.72 -3.70 13.39
C THR A 598 -4.29 -2.66 12.44
N VAL A 599 -4.03 -2.75 11.13
CA VAL A 599 -4.56 -1.80 10.13
C VAL A 599 -6.09 -1.74 10.18
N LYS A 600 -6.76 -2.90 10.22
CA LYS A 600 -8.22 -2.98 10.32
C LYS A 600 -8.76 -2.28 11.57
N ARG A 601 -8.11 -2.41 12.72
CA ARG A 601 -8.53 -1.73 13.96
C ARG A 601 -8.35 -0.23 13.91
N PHE A 602 -7.26 0.25 13.30
CA PHE A 602 -7.10 1.69 13.03
C PHE A 602 -8.22 2.22 12.11
N GLN A 603 -8.62 1.46 11.08
CA GLN A 603 -9.74 1.86 10.23
C GLN A 603 -11.07 1.95 10.98
N LEU A 604 -11.36 0.99 11.87
CA LEU A 604 -12.57 1.01 12.70
C LEU A 604 -12.58 2.21 13.67
N ASP A 605 -11.45 2.52 14.31
CA ASP A 605 -11.30 3.69 15.18
C ASP A 605 -11.58 4.99 14.40
N ARG A 606 -11.05 5.11 13.18
CA ARG A 606 -11.33 6.23 12.27
C ARG A 606 -12.79 6.32 11.85
N GLN A 607 -13.42 5.20 11.51
CA GLN A 607 -14.83 5.14 11.14
C GLN A 607 -15.71 5.69 12.27
N ILE A 608 -15.46 5.28 13.51
CA ILE A 608 -16.22 5.74 14.68
C ILE A 608 -15.93 7.20 15.00
N GLN A 609 -14.67 7.66 14.87
CA GLN A 609 -14.34 9.09 15.02
C GLN A 609 -15.06 9.96 13.99
N HIS A 610 -15.12 9.53 12.74
CA HIS A 610 -15.80 10.25 11.67
C HIS A 610 -17.32 10.31 11.89
N GLN A 611 -17.94 9.20 12.28
CA GLN A 611 -19.36 9.16 12.64
C GLN A 611 -19.70 10.13 13.78
N ARG A 612 -18.82 10.26 14.79
CA ARG A 612 -18.98 11.22 15.89
C ARG A 612 -18.95 12.68 15.42
N LEU A 613 -18.05 13.02 14.48
CA LEU A 613 -17.93 14.39 13.95
C LEU A 613 -19.14 14.81 13.08
N GLN A 614 -19.89 13.85 12.54
CA GLN A 614 -21.07 14.09 11.69
C GLN A 614 -22.40 14.11 12.46
N GLY A 615 -22.43 13.64 13.71
CA GLY A 615 -23.58 13.83 14.61
C GLY A 615 -23.77 15.30 14.98
N SER A 616 -25.02 15.80 14.99
CA SER A 616 -25.37 17.23 15.21
C SER A 616 -24.68 17.87 16.43
N PRO A 617 -24.36 19.19 16.40
CA PRO A 617 -23.77 19.87 17.54
C PRO A 617 -24.73 19.81 18.74
N PRO A 618 -24.24 19.66 19.97
CA PRO A 618 -25.09 19.71 21.15
C PRO A 618 -25.74 21.09 21.22
N ASN A 619 -27.08 21.11 21.33
CA ASN A 619 -27.78 22.30 21.81
C ASN A 619 -27.17 22.68 23.17
N ASN A 620 -26.79 23.94 23.33
CA ASN A 620 -26.00 24.48 24.45
C ASN A 620 -26.63 24.35 25.86
N ASP A 621 -27.74 23.64 26.03
CA ASP A 621 -28.52 23.62 27.28
C ASP A 621 -28.49 22.27 28.03
N SER A 622 -27.57 21.34 27.71
CA SER A 622 -27.48 20.07 28.46
C SER A 622 -26.07 19.46 28.51
N PRO A 623 -25.33 19.64 29.63
CA PRO A 623 -24.03 19.00 29.89
C PRO A 623 -24.07 17.46 29.97
N ALA A 624 -25.27 16.86 29.89
CA ALA A 624 -25.49 15.42 30.06
C ALA A 624 -25.26 14.58 28.80
N LEU A 625 -25.39 15.17 27.58
CA LEU A 625 -25.28 14.41 26.33
C LEU A 625 -23.82 14.14 25.89
N SER A 626 -22.87 14.99 26.28
CA SER A 626 -21.43 14.74 26.07
C SER A 626 -20.90 13.63 26.99
N PHE A 627 -21.46 13.49 28.20
CA PHE A 627 -21.06 12.47 29.17
C PHE A 627 -21.45 11.05 28.75
N THR A 628 -22.61 10.87 28.10
CA THR A 628 -23.11 9.55 27.64
C THR A 628 -22.44 9.09 26.33
N ALA A 629 -22.03 10.01 25.45
CA ALA A 629 -21.41 9.67 24.18
C ALA A 629 -19.98 9.09 24.31
N GLU A 630 -19.25 9.44 25.38
CA GLU A 630 -17.91 8.89 25.68
C GLU A 630 -17.95 7.51 26.34
N GLN A 631 -19.06 7.13 27.00
CA GLN A 631 -19.18 5.85 27.72
C GLN A 631 -19.39 4.65 26.78
N HIS A 632 -20.04 4.84 25.63
CA HIS A 632 -20.39 3.74 24.70
C HIS A 632 -19.37 3.51 23.57
N THR A 633 -18.30 4.32 23.47
CA THR A 633 -17.32 4.21 22.38
C THR A 633 -16.55 2.88 22.32
N PRO A 634 -16.06 2.32 23.44
CA PRO A 634 -15.41 1.00 23.45
C PRO A 634 -16.34 -0.14 23.06
N GLU A 635 -17.61 -0.08 23.49
CA GLU A 635 -18.64 -1.08 23.15
C GLU A 635 -18.94 -1.06 21.64
N GLN A 636 -19.15 0.14 21.07
CA GLN A 636 -19.38 0.31 19.63
C GLN A 636 -18.20 -0.20 18.80
N PHE A 637 -16.96 0.05 19.25
CA PHE A 637 -15.78 -0.47 18.59
C PHE A 637 -15.74 -2.00 18.60
N GLU A 638 -16.01 -2.61 19.75
CA GLU A 638 -16.00 -4.07 19.89
C GLU A 638 -17.08 -4.71 18.99
N ASP A 639 -18.28 -4.13 18.92
CA ASP A 639 -19.36 -4.61 18.04
C ASP A 639 -18.94 -4.61 16.56
N LEU A 640 -18.38 -3.51 16.06
CA LEU A 640 -17.90 -3.42 14.68
C LEU A 640 -16.71 -4.36 14.42
N TYR A 641 -15.81 -4.49 15.40
CA TYR A 641 -14.70 -5.43 15.31
C TYR A 641 -15.21 -6.87 15.21
N GLN A 642 -16.12 -7.31 16.08
CA GLN A 642 -16.70 -8.66 16.06
C GLN A 642 -17.47 -8.97 14.77
N GLN A 643 -18.14 -7.97 14.18
CA GLN A 643 -18.77 -8.13 12.85
C GLN A 643 -17.74 -8.39 11.75
N SER A 644 -16.56 -7.78 11.84
CA SER A 644 -15.47 -7.99 10.87
C SER A 644 -14.73 -9.34 11.07
N GLU A 645 -14.94 -10.01 12.20
CA GLU A 645 -14.19 -11.20 12.64
C GLU A 645 -14.81 -12.55 12.20
N GLN A 646 -15.91 -12.51 11.44
CA GLN A 646 -16.58 -13.69 10.92
C GLN A 646 -15.66 -14.52 10.02
N VAL A 647 -15.55 -15.82 10.33
CA VAL A 647 -14.77 -16.81 9.57
C VAL A 647 -15.74 -17.79 8.91
N GLU A 648 -15.42 -18.22 7.69
CA GLU A 648 -16.24 -19.17 6.92
C GLU A 648 -15.44 -20.45 6.65
N GLY A 649 -16.07 -21.60 6.84
CA GLY A 649 -15.52 -22.89 6.44
C GLY A 649 -15.08 -23.77 7.62
N PRO A 650 -15.06 -25.10 7.42
CA PRO A 650 -14.98 -26.05 8.52
C PRO A 650 -13.67 -25.98 9.30
N LEU A 651 -12.55 -25.64 8.65
CA LEU A 651 -11.24 -25.57 9.29
C LEU A 651 -11.04 -24.23 10.05
N PRO A 652 -11.30 -23.05 9.46
CA PRO A 652 -11.33 -21.78 10.20
C PRO A 652 -12.27 -21.79 11.40
N GLU A 653 -13.48 -22.34 11.26
CA GLU A 653 -14.45 -22.49 12.34
C GLU A 653 -13.89 -23.36 13.48
N GLN A 654 -13.21 -24.47 13.17
CA GLN A 654 -12.59 -25.31 14.20
C GLN A 654 -11.42 -24.61 14.91
N ILE A 655 -10.59 -23.85 14.18
CA ILE A 655 -9.52 -23.04 14.80
C ILE A 655 -10.14 -22.02 15.77
N ARG A 656 -11.21 -21.33 15.35
CA ARG A 656 -11.94 -20.36 16.18
C ARG A 656 -12.60 -21.02 17.39
N GLN A 657 -13.06 -22.26 17.27
CA GLN A 657 -13.62 -23.00 18.40
C GLN A 657 -12.58 -23.32 19.48
N ASP A 658 -11.37 -23.73 19.08
CA ASP A 658 -10.27 -24.01 20.01
C ASP A 658 -9.68 -22.70 20.60
N PHE A 659 -9.67 -21.61 19.83
CA PHE A 659 -9.15 -20.29 20.22
C PHE A 659 -10.13 -19.15 19.85
N PRO A 660 -11.17 -18.89 20.68
CA PRO A 660 -12.22 -17.91 20.37
C PRO A 660 -11.74 -16.49 20.10
N ASN A 661 -10.71 -16.05 20.83
CA ASN A 661 -10.19 -14.68 20.78
C ASN A 661 -9.12 -14.45 19.71
N LEU A 662 -8.75 -15.49 18.93
CA LEU A 662 -7.68 -15.38 17.93
C LEU A 662 -8.19 -14.63 16.69
N PRO A 663 -7.62 -13.47 16.29
CA PRO A 663 -8.17 -12.67 15.20
C PRO A 663 -8.25 -13.41 13.86
N LYS A 664 -9.20 -13.02 13.00
CA LYS A 664 -9.49 -13.63 11.71
C LYS A 664 -8.26 -13.73 10.82
N SER A 665 -7.40 -12.71 10.82
CA SER A 665 -6.15 -12.73 10.05
C SER A 665 -5.20 -13.83 10.51
N TYR A 666 -5.15 -14.14 11.80
CA TYR A 666 -4.36 -15.23 12.36
C TYR A 666 -4.99 -16.59 12.08
N VAL A 667 -6.32 -16.69 12.15
CA VAL A 667 -7.05 -17.90 11.74
C VAL A 667 -6.76 -18.24 10.28
N GLN A 668 -6.86 -17.27 9.38
CA GLN A 668 -6.55 -17.43 7.95
C GLN A 668 -5.06 -17.74 7.71
N ALA A 669 -4.16 -17.15 8.49
CA ALA A 669 -2.72 -17.44 8.41
C ALA A 669 -2.40 -18.88 8.85
N LEU A 670 -3.06 -19.39 9.89
CA LEU A 670 -2.94 -20.78 10.33
C LEU A 670 -3.53 -21.74 9.30
N GLU A 671 -4.72 -21.44 8.78
CA GLU A 671 -5.38 -22.23 7.73
C GLU A 671 -4.46 -22.44 6.52
N LYS A 672 -3.82 -21.38 6.02
CA LYS A 672 -2.88 -21.45 4.88
C LYS A 672 -1.67 -22.35 5.15
N SER A 673 -1.31 -22.55 6.41
CA SER A 673 -0.18 -23.35 6.86
C SER A 673 -0.53 -24.81 7.19
N ILE A 674 -1.81 -25.17 7.30
CA ILE A 674 -2.26 -26.54 7.58
C ILE A 674 -2.30 -27.32 6.27
N ASN A 675 -1.60 -28.45 6.19
CA ASN A 675 -1.64 -29.29 4.99
C ASN A 675 -2.92 -30.17 4.95
N PRO A 676 -3.29 -30.75 3.79
CA PRO A 676 -4.55 -31.50 3.66
C PRO A 676 -4.67 -32.73 4.58
N VAL A 677 -3.55 -33.33 4.99
CA VAL A 677 -3.55 -34.48 5.90
C VAL A 677 -3.87 -34.01 7.32
N GLU A 678 -3.21 -32.95 7.77
CA GLU A 678 -3.46 -32.29 9.05
C GLU A 678 -4.89 -31.77 9.14
N ALA A 679 -5.39 -31.11 8.09
CA ALA A 679 -6.77 -30.61 8.03
C ALA A 679 -7.79 -31.72 8.28
N ARG A 680 -7.65 -32.89 7.62
CA ARG A 680 -8.52 -34.05 7.85
C ARG A 680 -8.42 -34.55 9.29
N GLN A 681 -7.21 -34.59 9.85
CA GLN A 681 -7.01 -35.02 11.23
C GLN A 681 -7.71 -34.08 12.22
N ILE A 682 -7.56 -32.77 12.05
CA ILE A 682 -8.19 -31.74 12.89
C ILE A 682 -9.71 -31.85 12.83
N LEU A 683 -10.28 -31.95 11.62
CA LEU A 683 -11.73 -32.04 11.44
C LEU A 683 -12.32 -33.34 12.01
N ASN A 684 -11.59 -34.46 11.93
CA ASN A 684 -12.01 -35.73 12.54
C ASN A 684 -11.92 -35.71 14.06
N GLN A 685 -10.85 -35.10 14.60
CA GLN A 685 -10.60 -35.03 16.05
C GLN A 685 -11.35 -33.88 16.73
N LYS A 686 -11.88 -32.93 15.94
CA LYS A 686 -12.50 -31.67 16.40
C LYS A 686 -11.62 -30.91 17.40
N SER A 687 -10.32 -30.87 17.10
CA SER A 687 -9.31 -30.19 17.91
C SER A 687 -8.05 -29.99 17.09
N LEU A 688 -7.36 -28.87 17.31
CA LEU A 688 -6.05 -28.59 16.74
C LEU A 688 -4.99 -29.57 17.26
N LEU A 689 -3.96 -29.78 16.44
CA LEU A 689 -2.77 -30.55 16.81
C LEU A 689 -1.97 -29.77 17.86
N SER A 690 -1.29 -30.45 18.77
CA SER A 690 -0.59 -29.81 19.90
C SER A 690 0.31 -28.63 19.49
N TYR A 691 1.12 -28.80 18.45
CA TYR A 691 2.03 -27.73 18.00
C TYR A 691 1.29 -26.54 17.37
N LEU A 692 0.11 -26.75 16.78
CA LEU A 692 -0.75 -25.66 16.28
C LEU A 692 -1.42 -24.93 17.44
N LYS A 693 -1.69 -25.63 18.56
CA LYS A 693 -2.13 -24.97 19.80
C LYS A 693 -1.03 -24.11 20.38
N ASP A 694 0.19 -24.64 20.48
CA ASP A 694 1.35 -23.87 20.93
C ASP A 694 1.62 -22.64 20.02
N GLU A 695 1.46 -22.79 18.70
CA GLU A 695 1.57 -21.67 17.73
C GLU A 695 0.42 -20.65 17.87
N ALA A 696 -0.80 -21.08 18.14
CA ALA A 696 -1.94 -20.20 18.39
C ALA A 696 -1.80 -19.45 19.73
N GLU A 697 -1.24 -20.08 20.77
CA GLU A 697 -0.92 -19.43 22.05
C GLU A 697 0.12 -18.32 21.86
N LEU A 698 1.19 -18.56 21.09
CA LEU A 698 2.16 -17.52 20.72
C LEU A 698 1.53 -16.41 19.88
N SER A 699 0.59 -16.77 19.00
CA SER A 699 -0.17 -15.80 18.22
C SER A 699 -0.99 -14.88 19.12
N MET A 700 -1.65 -15.42 20.15
CA MET A 700 -2.37 -14.64 21.15
C MET A 700 -1.44 -13.69 21.92
N GLN A 701 -0.24 -14.12 22.30
CA GLN A 701 0.74 -13.25 22.96
C GLN A 701 1.15 -12.06 22.07
N ASN A 702 1.32 -12.30 20.77
CA ASN A 702 1.59 -11.21 19.82
C ASN A 702 0.39 -10.26 19.69
N VAL A 703 -0.83 -10.79 19.68
CA VAL A 703 -2.06 -9.98 19.67
C VAL A 703 -2.11 -9.10 20.92
N ASP A 704 -1.91 -9.67 22.11
CA ASP A 704 -1.91 -8.93 23.38
C ASP A 704 -0.84 -7.83 23.39
N THR A 705 0.35 -8.13 22.85
CA THR A 705 1.43 -7.15 22.69
C THR A 705 1.06 -6.04 21.72
N ALA A 706 0.37 -6.35 20.62
CA ALA A 706 -0.10 -5.32 19.70
C ALA A 706 -1.21 -4.48 20.33
N ARG A 707 -2.17 -5.08 21.05
CA ARG A 707 -3.21 -4.36 21.79
C ARG A 707 -2.64 -3.40 22.81
N LEU A 708 -1.54 -3.78 23.46
CA LEU A 708 -0.80 -2.91 24.38
C LEU A 708 -0.29 -1.65 23.68
N HIS A 709 0.27 -1.75 22.47
CA HIS A 709 0.80 -0.60 21.74
C HIS A 709 -0.29 0.17 20.98
N GLU A 710 -1.33 -0.52 20.47
CA GLU A 710 -2.50 0.09 19.85
C GLU A 710 -3.21 1.06 20.79
N GLY A 711 -3.35 0.69 22.08
CA GLY A 711 -3.98 1.55 23.09
C GLY A 711 -3.27 2.89 23.33
N LEU A 712 -2.02 3.05 22.86
CA LEU A 712 -1.33 4.35 22.87
C LEU A 712 -1.87 5.30 21.79
N TYR A 713 -2.46 4.76 20.73
CA TYR A 713 -2.86 5.50 19.53
C TYR A 713 -4.36 5.56 19.33
N LEU A 714 -5.05 4.42 19.44
CA LEU A 714 -6.49 4.32 19.21
C LEU A 714 -7.27 5.14 20.25
N HIS A 715 -8.31 5.83 19.81
CA HIS A 715 -9.09 6.74 20.65
C HIS A 715 -10.42 6.13 21.11
N THR A 716 -10.90 5.07 20.44
CA THR A 716 -12.16 4.40 20.75
C THR A 716 -11.99 3.18 21.64
N THR A 717 -10.75 2.74 21.87
CA THR A 717 -10.45 1.56 22.70
C THR A 717 -9.82 1.96 24.02
N PHE A 718 -10.10 1.22 25.08
CA PHE A 718 -9.46 1.38 26.38
C PHE A 718 -8.64 0.14 26.71
N ASN A 719 -7.35 0.32 27.01
CA ASN A 719 -6.48 -0.75 27.47
C ASN A 719 -5.69 -0.31 28.71
N PRO A 720 -6.05 -0.81 29.91
CA PRO A 720 -5.33 -0.58 31.15
C PRO A 720 -3.82 -0.77 31.11
N ALA A 721 -3.36 -1.78 30.36
CA ALA A 721 -1.95 -2.10 30.28
C ALA A 721 -1.20 -1.02 29.47
N SER A 722 -1.84 -0.44 28.45
CA SER A 722 -1.30 0.68 27.66
C SER A 722 -1.14 1.93 28.51
N ASP A 723 -2.10 2.18 29.40
CA ASP A 723 -2.06 3.30 30.32
C ASP A 723 -0.98 3.12 31.39
N GLN A 724 -0.87 1.91 31.96
CA GLN A 724 0.21 1.58 32.89
C GLN A 724 1.58 1.70 32.23
N LEU A 725 1.71 1.27 30.97
CA LEU A 725 2.89 1.41 30.13
C LEU A 725 3.27 2.89 29.96
N ALA A 726 2.34 3.74 29.53
CA ALA A 726 2.57 5.16 29.36
C ALA A 726 2.96 5.83 30.69
N PHE A 727 2.26 5.48 31.78
CA PHE A 727 2.51 5.98 33.12
C PHE A 727 3.92 5.62 33.61
N GLN A 728 4.34 4.36 33.49
CA GLN A 728 5.66 3.91 33.92
C GLN A 728 6.81 4.50 33.09
N THR A 729 6.54 4.97 31.87
CA THR A 729 7.55 5.58 30.99
C THR A 729 7.88 7.03 31.38
N LEU A 730 7.11 7.65 32.29
CA LEU A 730 7.32 9.04 32.73
C LEU A 730 8.74 9.30 33.27
N GLU A 731 9.29 8.39 34.09
CA GLU A 731 10.66 8.54 34.65
C GLU A 731 11.76 8.52 33.58
N ALA A 732 11.45 7.99 32.40
CA ALA A 732 12.39 7.88 31.29
C ALA A 732 12.42 9.12 30.39
N LEU A 733 11.51 10.09 30.63
CA LEU A 733 11.51 11.35 29.90
C LEU A 733 12.70 12.22 30.33
N PRO A 734 13.42 12.82 29.36
CA PRO A 734 14.48 13.79 29.67
C PRO A 734 13.93 14.96 30.50
N GLY A 735 14.60 15.30 31.60
CA GLY A 735 14.18 16.40 32.48
C GLY A 735 13.32 15.99 33.69
N TRP A 736 12.96 14.72 33.84
CA TRP A 736 12.27 14.23 35.04
C TRP A 736 13.12 14.46 36.30
N SER A 737 12.63 15.26 37.25
CA SER A 737 13.39 15.66 38.45
C SER A 737 13.41 14.57 39.53
N GLY A 738 12.34 13.78 39.60
CA GLY A 738 12.08 12.84 40.69
C GLY A 738 11.51 13.47 41.96
N ASP A 739 11.30 14.79 42.02
CA ASP A 739 10.77 15.51 43.20
C ASP A 739 9.25 15.40 43.36
N VAL A 740 8.59 14.78 42.39
CA VAL A 740 7.14 14.50 42.37
C VAL A 740 6.93 12.99 42.28
N ARG A 741 6.06 12.47 43.14
CA ARG A 741 5.62 11.08 43.13
C ARG A 741 4.18 10.99 42.63
N LEU A 742 3.97 10.22 41.57
CA LEU A 742 2.64 9.85 41.09
C LEU A 742 2.36 8.39 41.43
N GLU A 743 1.13 8.12 41.87
CA GLU A 743 0.65 6.79 42.23
C GLU A 743 -0.62 6.47 41.45
N LEU A 744 -0.64 5.33 40.75
CA LEU A 744 -1.75 4.88 39.92
C LEU A 744 -2.55 3.79 40.64
N TYR A 745 -3.87 3.91 40.69
CA TYR A 745 -4.78 3.00 41.39
C TYR A 745 -5.88 2.47 40.44
N SER A 746 -6.29 1.22 40.62
CA SER A 746 -7.29 0.55 39.75
C SER A 746 -8.64 0.25 40.42
N GLY A 747 -8.73 0.37 41.74
CA GLY A 747 -9.92 0.02 42.54
C GLY A 747 -10.25 1.12 43.55
N THR A 748 -9.61 1.10 44.73
CA THR A 748 -9.78 2.15 45.74
C THR A 748 -8.45 2.74 46.18
N LEU A 749 -8.46 3.94 46.77
CA LEU A 749 -7.25 4.54 47.35
C LEU A 749 -6.78 3.83 48.63
N ALA A 750 -7.55 2.87 49.16
CA ALA A 750 -7.14 2.05 50.30
C ALA A 750 -6.25 0.87 49.89
N ASP A 751 -6.30 0.48 48.61
CA ASP A 751 -5.47 -0.59 48.05
C ASP A 751 -4.04 -0.09 47.76
N PRO A 752 -3.04 -0.98 47.65
CA PRO A 752 -1.73 -0.57 47.13
C PRO A 752 -1.82 -0.06 45.68
N PRO A 753 -1.01 0.95 45.28
CA PRO A 753 -1.00 1.43 43.90
C PRO A 753 -0.53 0.33 42.93
N ILE A 754 -1.15 0.25 41.75
CA ILE A 754 -0.77 -0.69 40.68
C ILE A 754 0.54 -0.30 39.99
N ALA A 755 0.89 0.98 40.04
CA ALA A 755 2.16 1.52 39.59
C ALA A 755 2.44 2.83 40.31
N SER A 756 3.72 3.13 40.54
CA SER A 756 4.17 4.45 40.99
C SER A 756 5.37 4.91 40.17
N VAL A 757 5.52 6.22 40.01
CA VAL A 757 6.69 6.88 39.41
C VAL A 757 7.12 8.05 40.29
N GLY A 758 8.42 8.33 40.34
CA GLY A 758 9.02 9.35 41.19
C GLY A 758 9.57 8.82 42.52
N ASN A 759 10.40 9.63 43.17
CA ASN A 759 11.09 9.23 44.40
C ASN A 759 10.09 9.08 45.56
N ASP A 760 10.26 8.06 46.39
CA ASP A 760 9.49 7.87 47.62
C ASP A 760 9.65 9.03 48.63
N SER A 761 10.75 9.79 48.54
CA SER A 761 11.00 11.00 49.34
C SER A 761 10.56 12.31 48.67
N ALA A 762 9.84 12.22 47.55
CA ALA A 762 9.31 13.37 46.82
C ALA A 762 8.46 14.27 47.73
N ALA A 763 8.68 15.59 47.63
CA ALA A 763 7.93 16.58 48.41
C ALA A 763 6.46 16.66 47.99
N THR A 764 6.14 16.24 46.76
CA THR A 764 4.79 16.27 46.20
C THR A 764 4.32 14.86 45.85
N VAL A 765 3.19 14.43 46.41
CA VAL A 765 2.53 13.16 46.05
C VAL A 765 1.17 13.43 45.39
N ARG A 766 0.86 12.66 44.34
CA ARG A 766 -0.41 12.71 43.60
C ARG A 766 -0.92 11.31 43.31
N ARG A 767 -2.22 11.11 43.45
CA ARG A 767 -2.87 9.81 43.27
C ARG A 767 -3.86 9.87 42.11
N LEU A 768 -3.66 9.01 41.11
CA LEU A 768 -4.53 8.84 39.95
C LEU A 768 -5.37 7.59 40.19
N LEU A 769 -6.67 7.77 40.48
CA LEU A 769 -7.62 6.69 40.67
C LEU A 769 -8.37 6.42 39.36
N ARG A 770 -8.27 5.21 38.84
CA ARG A 770 -9.05 4.78 37.68
C ARG A 770 -10.51 4.51 38.07
N GLU A 771 -11.42 5.11 37.32
CA GLU A 771 -12.86 4.85 37.34
C GLU A 771 -13.29 4.52 35.90
N ASP A 772 -13.63 3.26 35.64
CA ASP A 772 -13.86 2.70 34.30
C ASP A 772 -12.66 2.94 33.35
N SER A 773 -12.85 3.74 32.30
CA SER A 773 -11.83 4.11 31.30
C SER A 773 -11.17 5.48 31.55
N ARG A 774 -11.43 6.10 32.71
CA ARG A 774 -10.95 7.46 33.04
C ARG A 774 -10.24 7.51 34.40
N TYR A 775 -9.57 8.62 34.66
CA TYR A 775 -8.71 8.83 35.83
C TYR A 775 -9.09 10.11 36.57
N ARG A 776 -9.32 9.99 37.87
CA ARG A 776 -9.52 11.11 38.79
C ARG A 776 -8.22 11.36 39.57
N VAL A 777 -7.88 12.63 39.79
CA VAL A 777 -6.61 13.02 40.44
C VAL A 777 -6.87 13.58 41.83
N TYR A 778 -6.10 13.11 42.81
CA TYR A 778 -6.11 13.58 44.20
C TYR A 778 -4.70 14.02 44.65
N ASP A 779 -4.64 14.95 45.60
CA ASP A 779 -3.40 15.25 46.34
C ASP A 779 -3.14 14.25 47.48
N ALA A 780 -2.04 14.47 48.21
CA ALA A 780 -1.63 13.62 49.34
C ALA A 780 -2.67 13.59 50.47
N ASP A 781 -3.38 14.70 50.69
CA ASP A 781 -4.40 14.88 51.74
C ASP A 781 -5.78 14.34 51.32
N GLY A 782 -5.91 13.82 50.10
CA GLY A 782 -7.13 13.23 49.58
C GLY A 782 -8.10 14.26 48.98
N LYS A 783 -7.68 15.51 48.78
CA LYS A 783 -8.48 16.51 48.07
C LYS A 783 -8.37 16.29 46.57
N GLN A 784 -9.53 16.31 45.90
CA GLN A 784 -9.60 16.15 44.45
C GLN A 784 -9.00 17.37 43.74
N ILE A 785 -8.09 17.10 42.79
CA ILE A 785 -7.46 18.09 41.91
C ILE A 785 -8.18 18.14 40.56
N LEU A 786 -8.56 16.98 40.01
CA LEU A 786 -9.18 16.86 38.69
C LEU A 786 -10.34 15.86 38.73
N ALA A 787 -11.45 16.18 38.07
CA ALA A 787 -12.52 15.23 37.76
C ALA A 787 -12.05 14.13 36.77
N PRO A 788 -12.80 13.03 36.57
CA PRO A 788 -12.37 11.96 35.67
C PRO A 788 -12.04 12.45 34.25
N SER A 789 -10.81 12.20 33.79
CA SER A 789 -10.32 12.52 32.43
C SER A 789 -9.54 11.34 31.83
N ASP A 790 -9.04 11.48 30.59
CA ASP A 790 -8.05 10.53 30.06
C ASP A 790 -6.74 10.57 30.87
N LEU A 791 -5.91 9.52 30.75
CA LEU A 791 -4.65 9.37 31.48
C LEU A 791 -3.70 10.56 31.26
N TYR A 792 -3.54 11.03 30.03
CA TYR A 792 -2.55 12.06 29.71
C TYR A 792 -2.96 13.41 30.29
N SER A 793 -4.26 13.73 30.26
CA SER A 793 -4.81 14.89 30.96
C SER A 793 -4.65 14.75 32.47
N ALA A 794 -4.90 13.57 33.03
CA ALA A 794 -4.73 13.32 34.46
C ALA A 794 -3.27 13.52 34.90
N ILE A 795 -2.29 13.01 34.14
CA ILE A 795 -0.85 13.24 34.40
C ILE A 795 -0.51 14.72 34.26
N GLY A 796 -0.93 15.37 33.16
CA GLY A 796 -0.63 16.78 32.90
C GLY A 796 -1.20 17.75 33.93
N HIS A 797 -2.25 17.36 34.66
CA HIS A 797 -2.80 18.12 35.78
C HIS A 797 -2.29 17.67 37.15
N ALA A 798 -1.78 16.44 37.27
CA ALA A 798 -1.15 15.96 38.50
C ALA A 798 0.22 16.62 38.72
N LEU A 799 0.99 16.82 37.64
CA LEU A 799 2.33 17.42 37.70
C LEU A 799 2.28 18.92 38.04
N PRO A 800 3.10 19.39 39.01
CA PRO A 800 3.32 20.82 39.24
C PRO A 800 3.92 21.53 38.02
N GLU A 801 3.67 22.84 37.86
CA GLU A 801 4.21 23.64 36.74
C GLU A 801 5.74 23.57 36.64
N THR A 802 6.46 23.52 37.77
CA THR A 802 7.92 23.38 37.79
C THR A 802 8.39 22.07 37.16
N GLU A 803 7.64 20.98 37.36
CA GLU A 803 7.97 19.68 36.79
C GLU A 803 7.63 19.64 35.30
N LEU A 804 6.51 20.25 34.91
CA LEU A 804 6.14 20.41 33.51
C LEU A 804 7.17 21.24 32.74
N ASP A 805 7.68 22.33 33.32
CA ASP A 805 8.74 23.15 32.72
C ASP A 805 10.07 22.37 32.58
N ASN A 806 10.45 21.58 33.60
CA ASN A 806 11.63 20.71 33.52
C ASN A 806 11.53 19.68 32.39
N LEU A 807 10.32 19.16 32.15
CA LEU A 807 10.01 18.24 31.06
C LEU A 807 9.79 18.93 29.70
N GLY A 808 9.79 20.27 29.67
CA GLY A 808 9.61 21.07 28.45
C GLY A 808 8.14 21.20 27.98
N PHE A 809 7.16 21.03 28.86
CA PHE A 809 5.72 21.07 28.57
C PHE A 809 5.03 22.33 29.12
N SER A 810 5.41 23.52 28.65
CA SER A 810 4.79 24.79 29.10
C SER A 810 3.51 25.14 28.32
N GLY A 811 2.50 25.72 29.00
CA GLY A 811 1.29 26.30 28.37
C GLY A 811 0.01 25.45 28.37
N ALA A 812 -1.07 26.00 27.81
CA ALA A 812 -2.44 25.46 27.92
C ALA A 812 -2.70 24.15 27.14
N ASN A 813 -1.84 23.76 26.20
CA ASN A 813 -2.04 22.61 25.30
C ASN A 813 -1.03 21.47 25.56
N ARG A 814 -0.68 21.25 26.84
CA ARG A 814 0.40 20.36 27.32
C ARG A 814 0.13 18.85 27.18
N THR A 815 -1.13 18.42 27.12
CA THR A 815 -1.51 17.00 27.07
C THR A 815 -1.02 16.28 25.80
N ARG A 816 -1.13 16.94 24.64
CA ARG A 816 -0.77 16.33 23.35
C ARG A 816 0.75 16.17 23.18
N PRO A 817 1.59 17.17 23.48
CA PRO A 817 3.05 17.01 23.53
C PRO A 817 3.48 15.91 24.52
N LEU A 818 2.90 15.87 25.74
CA LEU A 818 3.20 14.83 26.72
C LEU A 818 2.92 13.42 26.17
N LYS A 819 1.74 13.21 25.59
CA LYS A 819 1.37 11.94 24.93
C LYS A 819 2.38 11.56 23.85
N GLN A 820 2.75 12.50 22.98
CA GLN A 820 3.70 12.27 21.89
C GLN A 820 5.11 11.92 22.41
N SER A 821 5.62 12.63 23.41
CA SER A 821 6.92 12.37 24.02
C SER A 821 6.97 11.00 24.70
N LEU A 822 5.91 10.60 25.40
CA LEU A 822 5.80 9.28 26.00
C LEU A 822 5.82 8.18 24.93
N ILE A 823 5.01 8.32 23.88
CA ILE A 823 4.97 7.37 22.76
C ILE A 823 6.35 7.26 22.09
N GLN A 824 6.98 8.40 21.79
CA GLN A 824 8.31 8.43 21.20
C GLN A 824 9.34 7.74 22.09
N LYS A 825 9.25 7.94 23.42
CA LYS A 825 10.13 7.28 24.38
C LYS A 825 9.88 5.77 24.44
N ILE A 826 8.62 5.33 24.44
CA ILE A 826 8.24 3.91 24.35
C ILE A 826 8.85 3.28 23.10
N THR A 827 8.69 3.91 21.93
CA THR A 827 9.25 3.41 20.66
C THR A 827 10.78 3.37 20.70
N GLN A 828 11.44 4.39 21.26
CA GLN A 828 12.89 4.42 21.42
C GLN A 828 13.38 3.28 22.32
N LEU A 829 12.72 3.06 23.46
CA LEU A 829 13.06 1.99 24.40
C LEU A 829 12.85 0.60 23.77
N GLY A 830 11.77 0.42 23.01
CA GLY A 830 11.46 -0.81 22.25
C GLY A 830 12.47 -1.11 21.14
N ALA A 831 13.11 -0.08 20.57
CA ALA A 831 14.15 -0.23 19.55
C ALA A 831 15.58 -0.32 20.14
N SER A 832 15.75 -0.05 21.43
CA SER A 832 17.06 -0.10 22.08
C SER A 832 17.49 -1.54 22.31
N PRO A 833 18.75 -1.91 22.04
CA PRO A 833 19.21 -3.28 22.15
C PRO A 833 19.21 -3.75 23.61
N THR A 834 18.91 -5.03 23.78
CA THR A 834 18.76 -5.70 25.06
C THR A 834 20.05 -5.64 25.88
N SER A 835 20.01 -5.01 27.05
CA SER A 835 21.12 -4.97 28.02
C SER A 835 20.91 -5.98 29.17
N VAL A 836 20.37 -7.17 28.87
CA VAL A 836 20.21 -8.26 29.84
C VAL A 836 21.40 -9.22 29.72
N ARG A 837 21.99 -9.55 30.87
CA ARG A 837 23.05 -10.55 30.99
C ARG A 837 22.43 -11.93 30.83
N ARG A 838 22.97 -12.73 29.92
CA ARG A 838 22.51 -14.10 29.72
C ARG A 838 23.57 -15.04 30.26
N ILE A 839 23.18 -15.96 31.14
CA ILE A 839 23.99 -17.16 31.35
C ILE A 839 23.76 -18.03 30.11
N PRO A 840 24.75 -18.17 29.22
CA PRO A 840 24.60 -19.01 28.05
C PRO A 840 24.21 -20.43 28.49
N ALA A 841 23.05 -20.88 28.02
CA ALA A 841 22.76 -22.30 28.03
C ALA A 841 23.60 -22.90 26.90
N SER A 842 24.48 -23.86 27.22
CA SER A 842 25.21 -24.59 26.19
C SER A 842 24.18 -25.17 25.21
N PRO A 843 24.31 -24.92 23.89
CA PRO A 843 23.43 -25.54 22.89
C PRO A 843 23.77 -27.03 22.84
N ILE A 844 23.20 -27.83 23.74
CA ILE A 844 23.42 -29.26 23.73
C ILE A 844 22.21 -29.96 23.17
N SER A 845 22.47 -30.60 22.03
CA SER A 845 21.83 -31.81 21.55
C SER A 845 21.27 -32.64 22.71
N PRO A 846 19.94 -32.62 22.93
CA PRO A 846 19.28 -33.53 23.86
C PRO A 846 19.55 -34.99 23.50
N PRO A 847 19.28 -35.94 24.41
CA PRO A 847 19.44 -37.37 24.15
C PRO A 847 18.78 -37.78 22.83
N TYR A 848 19.48 -38.66 22.10
CA TYR A 848 19.17 -39.12 20.75
C TYR A 848 17.67 -39.41 20.55
N ARG A 849 17.02 -38.58 19.72
CA ARG A 849 15.74 -38.88 19.08
C ARG A 849 15.94 -38.87 17.56
N PRO A 850 15.35 -39.82 16.81
CA PRO A 850 15.32 -39.74 15.35
C PRO A 850 14.67 -38.41 14.92
N GLY A 851 15.24 -37.77 13.89
CA GLY A 851 14.69 -36.56 13.32
C GLY A 851 13.42 -36.86 12.54
N ARG A 852 12.68 -35.81 12.16
CA ARG A 852 11.54 -35.92 11.24
C ARG A 852 11.95 -35.42 9.86
N PRO A 853 11.43 -35.99 8.76
CA PRO A 853 11.65 -35.43 7.42
C PRO A 853 11.07 -34.02 7.31
N LEU A 854 11.59 -33.22 6.38
CA LEU A 854 11.04 -31.90 6.06
C LEU A 854 9.62 -32.04 5.50
N ASP A 855 8.69 -31.19 5.93
CA ASP A 855 7.38 -31.11 5.27
C ASP A 855 7.56 -30.48 3.89
N THR A 856 7.28 -31.26 2.84
CA THR A 856 7.38 -30.83 1.45
C THR A 856 6.54 -29.60 1.11
N HIS A 857 5.51 -29.26 1.91
CA HIS A 857 4.71 -28.06 1.72
C HIS A 857 5.43 -26.77 2.13
N PHE A 858 6.56 -26.86 2.85
CA PHE A 858 7.41 -25.72 3.20
C PHE A 858 8.33 -25.32 2.03
N ALA A 859 8.48 -26.18 1.02
CA ALA A 859 9.32 -25.89 -0.13
C ALA A 859 8.74 -24.78 -1.02
N GLN A 860 9.62 -24.02 -1.65
CA GLN A 860 9.26 -23.07 -2.69
C GLN A 860 8.64 -23.80 -3.90
N LYS A 861 7.54 -23.26 -4.43
CA LYS A 861 6.87 -23.84 -5.62
C LYS A 861 7.71 -23.73 -6.88
N THR A 862 8.56 -22.71 -6.95
CA THR A 862 9.49 -22.45 -8.05
C THR A 862 10.90 -22.27 -7.48
N PRO A 863 11.95 -22.78 -8.15
CA PRO A 863 13.32 -22.55 -7.73
C PRO A 863 13.60 -21.06 -7.58
N PRO A 864 14.24 -20.62 -6.47
CA PRO A 864 14.67 -19.24 -6.33
C PRO A 864 15.65 -18.84 -7.44
N SER A 865 15.57 -17.60 -7.90
CA SER A 865 16.55 -17.02 -8.83
C SER A 865 17.81 -16.55 -8.08
N ASP A 866 18.94 -16.46 -8.81
CA ASP A 866 20.21 -15.90 -8.31
C ASP A 866 20.81 -16.62 -7.10
N LEU A 867 20.70 -17.96 -7.07
CA LEU A 867 21.29 -18.79 -6.03
C LEU A 867 22.81 -18.90 -6.18
N THR A 868 23.53 -18.59 -5.11
CA THR A 868 24.97 -18.80 -4.96
C THR A 868 25.21 -19.93 -3.96
N ALA A 869 25.85 -21.02 -4.38
CA ALA A 869 26.16 -22.13 -3.47
C ALA A 869 27.14 -21.69 -2.37
N LEU A 870 26.83 -22.04 -1.11
CA LEU A 870 27.66 -21.82 0.07
C LEU A 870 28.34 -23.11 0.58
N GLY A 871 27.93 -24.29 0.08
CA GLY A 871 28.40 -25.62 0.53
C GLY A 871 27.32 -26.40 1.28
N ASP A 872 27.42 -27.73 1.35
CA ASP A 872 26.44 -28.60 2.05
C ASP A 872 24.97 -28.35 1.64
N ASP A 873 24.71 -28.28 0.33
CA ASP A 873 23.39 -28.01 -0.27
C ASP A 873 22.71 -26.74 0.27
N LEU A 874 23.50 -25.84 0.87
CA LEU A 874 23.10 -24.51 1.32
C LEU A 874 23.43 -23.49 0.22
N TYR A 875 22.46 -22.63 -0.06
CA TYR A 875 22.53 -21.60 -1.07
C TYR A 875 22.19 -20.24 -0.46
N ARG A 876 22.83 -19.19 -0.96
CA ARG A 876 22.46 -17.79 -0.72
C ARG A 876 21.70 -17.27 -1.93
N GLY A 877 20.47 -16.83 -1.73
CA GLY A 877 19.69 -16.13 -2.76
C GLY A 877 19.70 -14.62 -2.56
N ALA A 878 18.77 -13.95 -3.24
CA ALA A 878 18.55 -12.53 -3.09
C ALA A 878 18.31 -12.12 -1.61
N PHE A 879 18.72 -10.90 -1.24
CA PHE A 879 18.57 -10.31 0.11
C PHE A 879 19.24 -11.10 1.23
N SER A 880 20.31 -11.83 0.90
CA SER A 880 21.04 -12.67 1.84
C SER A 880 20.15 -13.74 2.51
N ARG A 881 19.04 -14.11 1.88
CA ARG A 881 18.23 -15.26 2.30
C ARG A 881 19.00 -16.54 2.02
N HIS A 882 18.84 -17.51 2.91
CA HIS A 882 19.49 -18.80 2.79
C HIS A 882 18.46 -19.86 2.40
N TYR A 883 18.88 -20.81 1.58
CA TYR A 883 18.04 -21.91 1.11
C TYR A 883 18.82 -23.22 1.24
N ILE A 884 18.12 -24.30 1.55
CA ILE A 884 18.67 -25.66 1.44
C ILE A 884 17.97 -26.41 0.32
N GLU A 885 18.68 -27.28 -0.37
CA GLU A 885 18.12 -28.20 -1.36
C GLU A 885 18.01 -29.62 -0.78
N GLU A 886 16.81 -30.19 -0.83
CA GLU A 886 16.55 -31.56 -0.37
C GLU A 886 15.47 -32.20 -1.26
N GLY A 887 15.80 -33.31 -1.93
CA GLY A 887 14.85 -34.02 -2.81
C GLY A 887 14.28 -33.16 -3.96
N GLU A 888 15.16 -32.45 -4.68
CA GLU A 888 14.85 -31.53 -5.81
C GLU A 888 13.92 -30.37 -5.43
N ARG A 889 13.87 -30.01 -4.15
CA ARG A 889 13.07 -28.90 -3.61
C ARG A 889 13.94 -27.94 -2.84
N TYR A 890 13.65 -26.64 -2.99
CA TYR A 890 14.32 -25.57 -2.27
C TYR A 890 13.51 -25.14 -1.06
N TYR A 891 14.11 -25.21 0.13
CA TYR A 891 13.50 -24.77 1.38
C TYR A 891 14.21 -23.54 1.89
N GLN A 892 13.45 -22.50 2.26
CA GLN A 892 14.05 -21.30 2.84
C GLN A 892 14.44 -21.57 4.30
N VAL A 893 15.62 -21.09 4.70
CA VAL A 893 16.14 -21.21 6.06
C VAL A 893 16.67 -19.88 6.58
N GLU A 894 16.65 -19.71 7.90
CA GLU A 894 17.27 -18.58 8.59
C GLU A 894 18.34 -19.05 9.59
N PRO A 895 19.47 -18.33 9.72
CA PRO A 895 20.51 -18.70 10.67
C PRO A 895 20.04 -18.42 12.10
N SER A 896 20.42 -19.29 13.05
CA SER A 896 20.18 -19.09 14.48
C SER A 896 21.32 -19.68 15.32
N ALA A 897 21.41 -19.31 16.59
CA ALA A 897 22.39 -19.86 17.54
C ALA A 897 22.30 -21.39 17.71
N LEU A 898 21.17 -22.00 17.32
CA LEU A 898 20.88 -23.42 17.44
C LEU A 898 21.02 -24.18 16.10
N GLY A 899 21.40 -23.49 15.02
CA GLY A 899 21.45 -24.02 13.65
C GLY A 899 20.49 -23.29 12.70
N TRP A 900 20.16 -23.92 11.58
CA TRP A 900 19.25 -23.36 10.57
C TRP A 900 17.80 -23.61 10.97
N LYS A 901 16.96 -22.56 11.01
CA LYS A 901 15.51 -22.70 11.19
C LYS A 901 14.82 -22.73 9.84
N LEU A 902 13.88 -23.67 9.68
CA LEU A 902 13.08 -23.81 8.47
C LEU A 902 11.97 -22.76 8.40
N ILE A 903 11.81 -22.14 7.22
CA ILE A 903 10.76 -21.16 6.93
C ILE A 903 9.72 -21.80 6.00
N ASP A 904 8.43 -21.67 6.36
CA ASP A 904 7.31 -22.13 5.54
C ASP A 904 7.08 -21.17 4.37
N ALA A 905 7.31 -21.62 3.13
CA ALA A 905 7.12 -20.80 1.94
C ALA A 905 5.67 -20.28 1.75
N ARG A 906 4.67 -20.93 2.37
CA ARG A 906 3.26 -20.50 2.32
C ARG A 906 2.98 -19.34 3.30
N ASN A 907 3.68 -19.32 4.42
CA ASN A 907 3.57 -18.31 5.46
C ASN A 907 4.92 -18.10 6.17
N PRO A 908 5.79 -17.24 5.63
CA PRO A 908 7.11 -17.00 6.20
C PRO A 908 7.09 -16.38 7.60
N PHE A 909 5.96 -15.80 8.01
CA PHE A 909 5.80 -15.09 9.28
C PHE A 909 5.26 -15.94 10.43
N ARG A 910 5.04 -17.25 10.18
CA ARG A 910 4.54 -18.15 11.22
C ARG A 910 5.57 -18.39 12.32
N PHE A 911 5.11 -18.66 13.55
CA PHE A 911 6.00 -18.90 14.69
C PHE A 911 6.66 -20.27 14.64
N TYR A 912 5.98 -21.26 14.06
CA TYR A 912 6.52 -22.61 13.94
C TYR A 912 7.66 -22.64 12.90
N ARG A 913 8.90 -22.59 13.41
CA ARG A 913 10.14 -22.60 12.62
C ARG A 913 11.10 -23.66 13.17
N PRO A 914 10.95 -24.94 12.76
CA PRO A 914 11.74 -26.03 13.33
C PRO A 914 13.22 -25.85 12.99
N VAL A 915 14.09 -26.12 13.98
CA VAL A 915 15.54 -26.15 13.78
C VAL A 915 15.91 -27.42 13.02
N LEU A 916 16.80 -27.28 12.06
CA LEU A 916 17.28 -28.35 11.19
C LEU A 916 18.64 -28.87 11.66
N ARG A 917 18.91 -30.13 11.34
CA ARG A 917 20.25 -30.72 11.43
C ARG A 917 20.54 -31.51 10.16
N ARG A 918 21.81 -31.59 9.78
CA ARG A 918 22.28 -32.41 8.67
C ARG A 918 22.76 -33.76 9.22
N ARG A 919 22.29 -34.86 8.63
CA ARG A 919 22.65 -36.23 9.02
C ARG A 919 22.73 -37.12 7.79
N ASP A 920 23.81 -37.89 7.66
CA ASP A 920 24.00 -38.88 6.59
C ASP A 920 23.75 -38.30 5.17
N GLY A 921 24.06 -37.02 4.96
CA GLY A 921 23.87 -36.33 3.68
C GLY A 921 22.49 -35.68 3.46
N HIS A 922 21.57 -35.77 4.42
CA HIS A 922 20.21 -35.23 4.32
C HIS A 922 19.89 -34.22 5.43
N TRP A 923 18.99 -33.30 5.15
CA TRP A 923 18.43 -32.37 6.13
C TRP A 923 17.20 -32.96 6.82
N GLU A 924 17.21 -32.98 8.15
CA GLU A 924 16.06 -33.40 8.98
C GLU A 924 15.71 -32.38 10.06
N ILE A 925 14.45 -32.36 10.49
CA ILE A 925 13.98 -31.57 11.63
C ILE A 925 14.60 -32.13 12.90
N ASN A 926 15.33 -31.26 13.60
CA ASN A 926 15.90 -31.55 14.90
C ASN A 926 14.81 -31.50 15.98
N THR A 927 14.20 -32.65 16.25
CA THR A 927 13.15 -32.85 17.26
C THR A 927 13.61 -32.61 18.69
N ALA A 928 14.90 -32.36 18.87
CA ALA A 928 15.52 -32.16 20.15
C ALA A 928 15.50 -30.66 20.57
N ILE A 929 15.52 -29.72 19.62
CA ILE A 929 15.72 -28.29 19.91
C ILE A 929 14.40 -27.45 19.79
N GLY A 930 13.24 -28.10 19.86
CA GLY A 930 11.98 -27.47 19.43
C GLY A 930 11.13 -26.80 20.51
N LEU A 931 10.52 -25.67 20.12
CA LEU A 931 9.13 -25.32 20.48
C LEU A 931 8.25 -26.56 20.34
N LYS A 932 7.39 -26.80 21.34
CA LYS A 932 6.59 -28.03 21.51
C LYS A 932 5.91 -28.46 20.20
N GLY A 933 6.42 -29.53 19.60
CA GLY A 933 5.84 -30.10 18.38
C GLY A 933 6.41 -31.45 17.93
N GLY A 934 7.29 -32.04 18.71
CA GLY A 934 7.65 -33.45 18.61
C GLY A 934 7.38 -34.17 19.95
N ALA A 935 6.13 -34.54 20.25
CA ALA A 935 5.88 -35.45 21.39
C ALA A 935 6.53 -36.83 21.11
N PRO A 936 7.07 -37.57 22.11
CA PRO A 936 6.39 -37.93 23.36
C PRO A 936 6.94 -37.27 24.64
N GLY A 937 6.04 -37.06 25.63
CA GLY A 937 6.37 -36.96 27.05
C GLY A 937 6.56 -38.37 27.64
N PRO A 938 7.41 -38.55 28.68
CA PRO A 938 6.89 -38.43 30.04
C PRO A 938 7.91 -37.97 31.11
N GLY A 939 7.37 -37.47 32.23
CA GLY A 939 7.87 -37.69 33.60
C GLY A 939 9.25 -37.14 33.96
N HIS A 940 9.30 -35.95 34.56
CA HIS A 940 10.44 -35.55 35.38
C HIS A 940 9.98 -35.27 36.80
N SER A 941 10.32 -36.20 37.70
CA SER A 941 10.13 -36.13 39.14
C SER A 941 10.83 -34.89 39.69
N LYS A 942 10.05 -33.91 40.12
CA LYS A 942 10.50 -32.75 40.90
C LYS A 942 10.55 -33.17 42.37
N ILE A 943 11.63 -32.83 43.08
CA ILE A 943 11.81 -33.17 44.50
C ILE A 943 11.22 -32.06 45.37
N GLN A 944 10.59 -32.44 46.48
CA GLN A 944 10.07 -31.55 47.51
C GLN A 944 11.13 -31.40 48.62
N LEU A 945 11.51 -30.16 48.95
CA LEU A 945 12.61 -29.87 49.88
C LEU A 945 12.21 -30.12 51.34
N SER A 946 13.06 -30.82 52.11
CA SER A 946 13.00 -30.91 53.59
C SER A 946 14.39 -30.70 54.22
N GLU A 947 14.40 -30.24 55.47
CA GLU A 947 15.57 -29.70 56.17
C GLU A 947 16.45 -30.79 56.80
N THR A 948 17.77 -30.78 56.51
CA THR A 948 18.91 -30.88 57.45
C THR A 948 20.17 -31.45 56.78
N SER A 949 21.29 -30.70 56.83
CA SER A 949 22.66 -31.19 57.09
C SER A 949 23.67 -30.02 56.99
N MET A 950 24.56 -29.91 57.99
CA MET A 950 25.71 -28.99 58.05
C MET A 950 26.98 -29.80 58.33
N VAL A 951 28.10 -29.39 57.73
CA VAL A 951 29.46 -29.79 58.14
C VAL A 951 30.36 -28.54 58.17
N SER A 952 31.14 -28.45 59.25
CA SER A 952 32.03 -27.35 59.63
C SER A 952 33.43 -27.50 59.03
N ALA A 953 34.07 -26.40 58.65
CA ALA A 953 35.50 -26.33 58.32
C ALA A 953 36.24 -25.31 59.20
N LEU A 954 37.53 -25.62 59.41
CA LEU A 954 38.52 -24.98 60.28
C LEU A 954 38.83 -23.52 59.94
N GLU A 955 39.45 -22.88 60.94
CA GLU A 955 39.87 -21.48 61.10
C GLU A 955 40.29 -20.72 59.82
N TYR A 956 39.53 -19.66 59.54
CA TYR A 956 39.91 -18.52 58.70
C TYR A 956 39.48 -17.23 59.42
N VAL A 957 40.05 -16.09 59.04
CA VAL A 957 39.74 -14.76 59.60
C VAL A 957 38.22 -14.56 59.62
N LYS A 958 37.64 -14.52 60.82
CA LYS A 958 36.19 -14.45 61.01
C LYS A 958 35.63 -13.20 60.32
N PRO A 959 34.55 -13.33 59.53
CA PRO A 959 33.83 -12.17 59.02
C PRO A 959 33.34 -11.32 60.21
N GLU A 960 33.23 -10.01 60.00
CA GLU A 960 32.65 -9.12 61.00
C GLU A 960 31.21 -9.55 61.30
N PRO A 961 30.80 -9.64 62.58
CA PRO A 961 29.44 -10.01 62.92
C PRO A 961 28.43 -8.96 62.41
N PHE A 962 27.28 -9.42 61.88
CA PHE A 962 26.20 -8.52 61.49
C PHE A 962 25.62 -7.82 62.72
N THR A 963 25.41 -6.51 62.62
CA THR A 963 24.79 -5.74 63.71
C THR A 963 23.30 -6.06 63.80
N ARG A 964 22.67 -5.71 64.94
CA ARG A 964 21.20 -5.83 65.09
C ARG A 964 20.45 -5.02 64.03
N GLU A 965 21.00 -3.89 63.61
CA GLU A 965 20.44 -3.06 62.55
C GLU A 965 20.54 -3.75 61.18
N ASP A 966 21.67 -4.39 60.88
CA ASP A 966 21.85 -5.18 59.64
C ASP A 966 20.81 -6.30 59.55
N LEU A 967 20.59 -7.04 60.64
CA LEU A 967 19.60 -8.14 60.69
C LEU A 967 18.16 -7.65 60.48
N LEU A 968 17.83 -6.44 60.96
CA LEU A 968 16.53 -5.81 60.68
C LEU A 968 16.43 -5.38 59.21
N ARG A 969 17.50 -4.82 58.65
CA ARG A 969 17.58 -4.42 57.24
C ARG A 969 17.55 -5.62 56.28
N MET A 970 18.03 -6.80 56.69
CA MET A 970 17.93 -8.05 55.91
C MET A 970 16.46 -8.47 55.70
N LYS A 971 15.59 -8.18 56.66
CA LYS A 971 14.15 -8.53 56.63
C LYS A 971 13.26 -7.44 56.03
N ALA A 972 13.80 -6.24 55.80
CA ALA A 972 13.03 -5.11 55.28
C ALA A 972 12.68 -5.30 53.80
N ILE A 973 11.39 -5.32 53.48
CA ILE A 973 10.86 -5.39 52.12
C ILE A 973 11.11 -4.05 51.41
N LYS A 974 11.80 -4.10 50.26
CA LYS A 974 12.10 -2.94 49.42
C LYS A 974 11.81 -3.28 47.97
N SER A 975 10.89 -2.54 47.34
CA SER A 975 10.61 -2.66 45.91
C SER A 975 11.81 -2.25 45.06
N TYR A 976 11.83 -2.67 43.79
CA TYR A 976 12.88 -2.24 42.85
C TYR A 976 12.93 -0.71 42.66
N GLN A 977 11.83 -0.01 42.95
CA GLN A 977 11.75 1.45 42.89
C GLN A 977 12.47 2.12 44.07
N ARG A 978 12.48 1.48 45.24
CA ARG A 978 13.11 1.97 46.49
C ARG A 978 14.60 1.62 46.62
N GLN A 979 15.12 0.79 45.73
CA GLN A 979 16.49 0.26 45.81
C GLN A 979 17.14 0.25 44.42
N PRO A 980 17.49 1.42 43.86
CA PRO A 980 18.22 1.48 42.60
C PRO A 980 19.58 0.79 42.77
N ASN A 981 19.89 -0.11 41.85
CA ASN A 981 21.09 -0.94 41.91
C ASN A 981 22.20 -0.27 41.09
N ARG A 982 22.93 0.68 41.67
CA ARG A 982 23.93 1.47 40.94
C ARG A 982 25.29 0.80 40.87
N MET A 983 26.05 1.11 39.82
CA MET A 983 27.42 0.63 39.65
C MET A 983 28.31 1.22 40.75
N GLY A 984 29.08 0.37 41.45
CA GLY A 984 29.94 0.78 42.57
C GLY A 984 29.27 0.76 43.96
N GLU A 985 27.94 0.67 44.03
CA GLU A 985 27.24 0.50 45.31
C GLU A 985 27.15 -0.99 45.68
N TYR A 986 27.38 -1.33 46.95
CA TYR A 986 27.19 -2.67 47.47
C TYR A 986 26.82 -2.62 48.95
N ASP A 987 25.78 -3.37 49.33
CA ASP A 987 25.35 -3.52 50.71
C ASP A 987 25.43 -5.00 51.10
N ARG A 988 26.31 -5.32 52.06
CA ARG A 988 26.52 -6.70 52.54
C ARG A 988 25.26 -7.34 53.09
N VAL A 989 24.29 -6.55 53.56
CA VAL A 989 22.97 -7.00 54.02
C VAL A 989 22.22 -7.79 52.94
N ASN A 990 22.44 -7.47 51.65
CA ASN A 990 21.74 -8.14 50.55
C ASN A 990 22.14 -9.62 50.39
N ASN A 991 23.31 -10.04 50.90
CA ASN A 991 23.70 -11.45 50.88
C ASN A 991 22.78 -12.34 51.72
N GLY A 992 22.08 -11.78 52.72
CA GLY A 992 21.12 -12.51 53.55
C GLY A 992 19.68 -12.47 53.01
N ARG A 993 19.40 -11.67 51.99
CA ARG A 993 18.04 -11.53 51.41
C ARG A 993 17.72 -12.74 50.52
N TYR A 994 16.44 -13.12 50.48
CA TYR A 994 16.02 -14.28 49.68
C TYR A 994 16.27 -14.02 48.18
N PRO A 995 16.84 -14.95 47.39
CA PRO A 995 17.37 -14.64 46.06
C PRO A 995 16.36 -14.18 45.00
N LEU A 996 15.12 -14.66 45.03
CA LEU A 996 14.06 -14.23 44.12
C LEU A 996 13.03 -13.40 44.88
N ARG A 997 12.78 -12.17 44.42
CA ARG A 997 11.83 -11.25 45.04
C ARG A 997 10.96 -10.59 43.97
N ASP A 998 9.68 -10.38 44.27
CA ASP A 998 8.73 -9.78 43.33
C ASP A 998 9.01 -8.28 43.08
N LEU A 999 8.16 -7.64 42.27
CA LEU A 999 8.25 -6.20 41.97
C LEU A 999 8.14 -5.31 43.22
N SER A 1000 7.50 -5.79 44.27
CA SER A 1000 7.34 -5.10 45.56
C SER A 1000 8.47 -5.40 46.54
N GLY A 1001 9.38 -6.33 46.20
CA GLY A 1001 10.48 -6.78 47.04
C GLY A 1001 10.10 -7.90 48.01
N ASN A 1002 8.92 -8.51 47.87
CA ASN A 1002 8.53 -9.66 48.69
C ASN A 1002 9.29 -10.92 48.23
N PRO A 1003 9.77 -11.76 49.15
CA PRO A 1003 10.42 -13.01 48.79
C PRO A 1003 9.46 -13.97 48.07
N LEU A 1004 9.91 -14.52 46.94
CA LEU A 1004 9.14 -15.45 46.13
C LEU A 1004 9.59 -16.88 46.40
N ARG A 1005 8.71 -17.70 46.96
CA ARG A 1005 9.10 -19.04 47.46
C ARG A 1005 9.31 -20.03 46.34
N ILE A 1006 10.52 -20.57 46.22
CA ILE A 1006 10.82 -21.68 45.33
C ILE A 1006 10.23 -22.96 45.93
N ARG A 1007 9.26 -23.58 45.24
CA ARG A 1007 8.59 -24.81 45.68
C ARG A 1007 9.20 -26.06 45.07
N LYS A 1008 9.74 -25.95 43.85
CA LYS A 1008 10.41 -27.06 43.16
C LYS A 1008 11.64 -26.54 42.43
N ILE A 1009 12.70 -27.34 42.39
CA ILE A 1009 13.93 -27.06 41.66
C ILE A 1009 14.37 -28.33 40.91
N GLN A 1010 14.86 -28.15 39.68
CA GLN A 1010 15.46 -29.22 38.88
C GLN A 1010 16.68 -29.81 39.60
N HIS A 1011 16.82 -31.14 39.64
CA HIS A 1011 17.92 -31.80 40.36
C HIS A 1011 19.32 -31.42 39.85
N MET A 1012 19.45 -31.29 38.53
CA MET A 1012 20.69 -30.90 37.85
C MET A 1012 20.46 -29.56 37.17
N SER A 1013 21.50 -28.74 37.09
CA SER A 1013 21.49 -27.57 36.22
C SER A 1013 21.32 -27.97 34.75
N GLU A 1014 20.96 -27.00 33.93
CA GLU A 1014 21.29 -27.05 32.51
C GLU A 1014 22.81 -27.13 32.33
N ILE A 1015 23.24 -27.52 31.14
CA ILE A 1015 24.67 -27.67 30.87
C ILE A 1015 25.28 -26.29 30.66
N THR A 1016 26.42 -26.04 31.30
CA THR A 1016 27.15 -24.78 31.23
C THR A 1016 28.06 -24.70 30.00
N ASP A 1017 28.72 -23.57 29.77
CA ASP A 1017 29.70 -23.38 28.69
C ASP A 1017 30.88 -24.35 28.77
N SER A 1018 31.26 -24.78 29.98
CA SER A 1018 32.31 -25.78 30.19
C SER A 1018 31.86 -27.21 29.87
N GLY A 1019 30.58 -27.42 29.54
CA GLY A 1019 30.00 -28.74 29.30
C GLY A 1019 29.64 -29.51 30.58
N VAL A 1020 29.71 -28.86 31.74
CA VAL A 1020 29.47 -29.48 33.06
C VAL A 1020 28.02 -29.28 33.50
N ARG A 1021 27.51 -30.19 34.34
CA ARG A 1021 26.25 -30.02 35.08
C ARG A 1021 26.52 -30.02 36.58
N TYR A 1022 25.84 -29.14 37.29
CA TYR A 1022 25.94 -29.00 38.73
C TYR A 1022 24.71 -29.53 39.45
N GLN A 1023 24.87 -29.98 40.70
CA GLN A 1023 23.76 -30.52 41.49
C GLN A 1023 23.08 -29.39 42.25
N ALA A 1024 21.74 -29.38 42.28
CA ALA A 1024 20.99 -28.36 43.01
C ALA A 1024 21.32 -28.37 44.51
N LYS A 1025 21.67 -29.55 45.08
CA LYS A 1025 22.03 -29.71 46.50
C LYS A 1025 23.16 -28.78 46.95
N ASP A 1026 24.07 -28.42 46.04
CA ASP A 1026 25.26 -27.61 46.34
C ASP A 1026 24.89 -26.12 46.48
N ILE A 1027 23.74 -25.69 45.94
CA ILE A 1027 23.22 -24.32 46.05
C ILE A 1027 22.04 -24.19 47.02
N LEU A 1028 21.43 -25.29 47.47
CA LEU A 1028 20.33 -25.27 48.45
C LEU A 1028 20.65 -24.51 49.75
N PRO A 1029 21.88 -24.53 50.32
CA PRO A 1029 22.20 -23.77 51.51
C PRO A 1029 21.95 -22.26 51.38
N TYR A 1030 22.01 -21.71 50.16
CA TYR A 1030 21.77 -20.29 49.86
C TYR A 1030 20.28 -19.95 49.68
N LEU A 1031 19.37 -20.94 49.71
CA LEU A 1031 17.92 -20.79 49.48
C LEU A 1031 17.07 -20.93 50.76
N LYS A 1032 17.67 -20.78 51.95
CA LYS A 1032 16.96 -20.91 53.22
C LYS A 1032 16.00 -19.72 53.45
N TRP A 1033 14.74 -20.04 53.76
CA TRP A 1033 13.64 -19.06 53.83
C TRP A 1033 13.72 -18.11 55.05
N GLU A 1034 14.26 -18.57 56.20
CA GLU A 1034 14.16 -17.81 57.47
C GLU A 1034 15.50 -17.56 58.18
N ASN A 1035 16.62 -18.05 57.62
CA ASN A 1035 17.94 -17.96 58.25
C ASN A 1035 18.88 -17.01 57.48
N HIS A 1036 18.46 -15.75 57.36
CA HIS A 1036 19.14 -14.70 56.61
C HIS A 1036 20.62 -14.53 57.00
N GLU A 1037 20.92 -14.58 58.30
CA GLU A 1037 22.28 -14.43 58.81
C GLU A 1037 23.18 -15.60 58.38
N ALA A 1038 22.72 -16.84 58.54
CA ALA A 1038 23.50 -18.00 58.12
C ALA A 1038 23.71 -18.01 56.59
N VAL A 1039 22.72 -17.57 55.81
CA VAL A 1039 22.88 -17.45 54.35
C VAL A 1039 23.92 -16.39 54.00
N ALA A 1040 23.87 -15.22 54.65
CA ALA A 1040 24.86 -14.16 54.44
C ALA A 1040 26.28 -14.61 54.79
N GLN A 1041 26.43 -15.40 55.86
CA GLN A 1041 27.72 -15.98 56.28
C GLN A 1041 28.30 -16.96 55.24
N LEU A 1042 27.47 -17.72 54.51
CA LEU A 1042 27.97 -18.62 53.45
C LEU A 1042 28.71 -17.85 52.35
N TYR A 1043 28.19 -16.68 51.97
CA TYR A 1043 28.85 -15.80 51.01
C TYR A 1043 30.14 -15.22 51.59
N GLU A 1044 30.09 -14.69 52.83
CA GLU A 1044 31.26 -14.04 53.44
C GLU A 1044 32.35 -15.01 53.87
N GLU A 1045 32.05 -16.30 54.08
CA GLU A 1045 33.05 -17.34 54.32
C GLU A 1045 33.96 -17.55 53.09
N LYS A 1046 33.38 -17.44 51.90
CA LYS A 1046 34.04 -17.75 50.62
C LYS A 1046 34.52 -16.52 49.87
N LEU A 1047 33.84 -15.39 50.03
CA LEU A 1047 34.00 -14.21 49.18
C LEU A 1047 34.34 -12.97 50.01
N LEU A 1048 35.12 -12.10 49.41
CA LEU A 1048 35.48 -10.79 49.97
C LEU A 1048 35.40 -9.75 48.86
N LEU A 1049 34.82 -8.59 49.19
CA LEU A 1049 34.86 -7.41 48.33
C LEU A 1049 36.07 -6.56 48.74
N ARG A 1050 37.00 -6.27 47.82
CA ARG A 1050 38.13 -5.35 48.04
C ARG A 1050 38.25 -4.34 46.90
N GLN A 1051 39.13 -3.35 47.05
CA GLN A 1051 39.42 -2.40 45.98
C GLN A 1051 40.38 -3.04 44.95
N PHE A 1052 40.12 -2.74 43.68
CA PHE A 1052 40.94 -3.11 42.55
C PHE A 1052 42.16 -2.18 42.47
N THR A 1053 43.34 -2.77 42.39
CA THR A 1053 44.63 -2.07 42.38
C THR A 1053 45.33 -2.20 41.03
N ALA A 1054 46.45 -1.49 40.84
CA ALA A 1054 47.24 -1.62 39.61
C ALA A 1054 47.84 -3.03 39.43
N GLU A 1055 48.05 -3.78 40.52
CA GLU A 1055 48.57 -5.16 40.48
C GLU A 1055 47.50 -6.17 40.02
N ASP A 1056 46.21 -5.81 40.15
CA ASP A 1056 45.08 -6.65 39.72
C ASP A 1056 44.78 -6.52 38.21
N ALA A 1057 45.32 -5.48 37.55
CA ALA A 1057 45.07 -5.19 36.14
C ALA A 1057 45.67 -6.27 35.23
N LYS A 1058 44.82 -7.00 34.51
CA LYS A 1058 45.25 -8.00 33.52
C LYS A 1058 45.61 -7.39 32.16
N PHE A 1059 45.04 -6.21 31.86
CA PHE A 1059 45.28 -5.46 30.63
C PHE A 1059 45.48 -3.97 30.93
N PRO A 1060 46.28 -3.22 30.13
CA PRO A 1060 46.47 -1.78 30.33
C PRO A 1060 45.17 -0.95 30.34
N GLN A 1061 44.16 -1.41 29.61
CA GLN A 1061 42.82 -0.81 29.50
C GLN A 1061 42.02 -0.91 30.81
N GLU A 1062 42.39 -1.80 31.74
CA GLU A 1062 41.76 -1.94 33.06
C GLU A 1062 42.22 -0.89 34.08
N SER A 1063 43.08 0.06 33.67
CA SER A 1063 43.47 1.20 34.51
C SER A 1063 42.28 2.03 35.03
N SER A 1064 41.16 2.03 34.30
CA SER A 1064 39.89 2.65 34.72
C SER A 1064 39.20 1.95 35.90
N MET A 1065 39.58 0.70 36.21
CA MET A 1065 39.03 -0.07 37.33
C MET A 1065 39.75 0.20 38.65
N ILE A 1066 40.90 0.88 38.64
CA ILE A 1066 41.66 1.17 39.88
C ILE A 1066 40.78 1.97 40.85
N GLY A 1067 40.63 1.47 42.07
CA GLY A 1067 39.78 2.03 43.12
C GLY A 1067 38.32 1.55 43.10
N GLN A 1068 37.89 0.82 42.05
CA GLN A 1068 36.58 0.17 42.01
C GLN A 1068 36.56 -1.12 42.85
N ALA A 1069 35.38 -1.62 43.17
CA ALA A 1069 35.21 -2.85 43.93
C ALA A 1069 35.43 -4.10 43.05
N MET A 1070 36.09 -5.12 43.60
CA MET A 1070 36.28 -6.44 42.98
C MET A 1070 35.98 -7.54 43.98
N VAL A 1071 35.51 -8.68 43.49
CA VAL A 1071 35.25 -9.87 44.32
C VAL A 1071 36.44 -10.81 44.23
N VAL A 1072 37.00 -11.16 45.39
CA VAL A 1072 38.10 -12.13 45.52
C VAL A 1072 37.69 -13.32 46.36
N ALA A 1073 38.39 -14.44 46.17
CA ALA A 1073 38.26 -15.60 47.04
C ALA A 1073 38.84 -15.29 48.43
N ARG A 1074 38.05 -15.43 49.49
CA ARG A 1074 38.53 -15.21 50.87
C ARG A 1074 39.42 -16.35 51.37
N LYS A 1075 39.16 -17.56 50.87
CA LYS A 1075 39.89 -18.80 51.17
C LYS A 1075 40.15 -19.55 49.86
N PRO A 1076 41.05 -20.53 49.83
CA PRO A 1076 41.19 -21.40 48.67
C PRO A 1076 39.85 -22.09 48.35
N LEU A 1077 39.43 -22.04 47.09
CA LEU A 1077 38.20 -22.67 46.58
C LEU A 1077 38.58 -23.79 45.62
N SER A 1078 37.92 -24.93 45.73
CA SER A 1078 38.17 -26.09 44.85
C SER A 1078 37.43 -25.94 43.51
N ALA A 1079 37.91 -26.59 42.45
CA ALA A 1079 37.19 -26.68 41.18
C ALA A 1079 35.79 -27.30 41.35
N GLY A 1080 34.77 -26.66 40.78
CA GLY A 1080 33.37 -27.07 40.87
C GLY A 1080 32.67 -26.72 42.19
N GLU A 1081 33.31 -25.95 43.08
CA GLU A 1081 32.72 -25.52 44.34
C GLU A 1081 31.66 -24.43 44.14
N ALA A 1082 30.48 -24.61 44.76
CA ALA A 1082 29.40 -23.62 44.73
C ALA A 1082 29.75 -22.39 45.57
N ILE A 1083 29.82 -21.22 44.95
CA ILE A 1083 30.13 -19.93 45.61
C ILE A 1083 28.89 -19.08 45.91
N GLY A 1084 27.73 -19.45 45.36
CA GLY A 1084 26.45 -18.85 45.72
C GLY A 1084 25.41 -18.84 44.60
N VAL A 1085 24.30 -18.14 44.87
CA VAL A 1085 23.18 -17.92 43.93
C VAL A 1085 23.07 -16.44 43.59
N TYR A 1086 22.71 -16.11 42.35
CA TYR A 1086 22.40 -14.74 41.94
C TYR A 1086 21.09 -14.27 42.57
N GLY A 1087 21.14 -13.25 43.42
CA GLY A 1087 19.99 -12.77 44.19
C GLY A 1087 19.64 -11.32 43.87
N GLY A 1088 18.35 -11.01 43.83
CA GLY A 1088 17.87 -9.71 43.38
C GLY A 1088 16.36 -9.47 43.51
N ASN A 1089 15.92 -8.32 43.02
CA ASN A 1089 14.51 -7.98 42.84
C ASN A 1089 14.10 -8.18 41.38
N PHE A 1090 12.88 -8.66 41.14
CA PHE A 1090 12.28 -8.56 39.83
C PHE A 1090 12.05 -7.10 39.48
N ILE A 1091 12.36 -6.77 38.23
CA ILE A 1091 12.13 -5.47 37.63
C ILE A 1091 11.53 -5.70 36.23
N PRO A 1092 10.56 -4.89 35.79
CA PRO A 1092 10.08 -4.98 34.42
C PRO A 1092 11.20 -4.63 33.45
N PHE A 1093 11.34 -5.39 32.37
CA PHE A 1093 12.50 -5.29 31.49
C PHE A 1093 12.67 -3.89 30.88
N HIS A 1094 11.58 -3.24 30.49
CA HIS A 1094 11.63 -1.87 29.98
C HIS A 1094 12.18 -0.85 30.98
N VAL A 1095 11.86 -1.00 32.28
CA VAL A 1095 12.33 -0.10 33.32
C VAL A 1095 13.84 -0.27 33.51
N SER A 1096 14.30 -1.53 33.54
CA SER A 1096 15.73 -1.85 33.58
C SER A 1096 16.47 -1.24 32.38
N ASN A 1097 15.92 -1.38 31.17
CA ASN A 1097 16.52 -0.84 29.96
C ASN A 1097 16.53 0.70 29.96
N ALA A 1098 15.46 1.34 30.45
CA ALA A 1098 15.38 2.80 30.57
C ALA A 1098 16.39 3.36 31.58
N ARG A 1099 16.55 2.69 32.74
CA ARG A 1099 17.51 3.07 33.78
C ARG A 1099 18.96 2.70 33.44
N ARG A 1100 19.16 1.84 32.43
CA ARG A 1100 20.44 1.16 32.15
C ARG A 1100 20.95 0.45 33.41
N ASP A 1101 20.05 -0.23 34.11
CA ASP A 1101 20.37 -0.88 35.38
C ASP A 1101 21.54 -1.86 35.16
N PRO A 1102 22.67 -1.68 35.87
CA PRO A 1102 23.72 -2.67 35.86
C PRO A 1102 23.22 -3.91 36.61
N PHE A 1103 23.79 -5.08 36.31
CA PHE A 1103 23.50 -6.32 37.06
C PHE A 1103 22.16 -6.99 36.80
N VAL A 1104 21.65 -6.90 35.58
CA VAL A 1104 20.37 -7.52 35.21
C VAL A 1104 20.55 -8.85 34.50
N ILE A 1105 19.96 -9.93 35.03
CA ILE A 1105 19.93 -11.27 34.40
C ILE A 1105 18.51 -11.68 34.04
N ASP A 1106 18.39 -12.58 33.06
CA ASP A 1106 17.13 -13.18 32.67
C ASP A 1106 16.66 -14.24 33.67
N VAL A 1107 15.35 -14.31 33.91
CA VAL A 1107 14.74 -15.24 34.87
C VAL A 1107 13.58 -16.05 34.30
N LEU A 1108 13.17 -15.79 33.06
CA LEU A 1108 12.14 -16.57 32.41
C LEU A 1108 12.76 -17.68 31.54
N PRO A 1109 12.13 -18.87 31.48
CA PRO A 1109 12.60 -19.93 30.59
C PRO A 1109 12.41 -19.54 29.11
N GLY A 1110 13.31 -19.99 28.24
CA GLY A 1110 13.24 -19.77 26.79
C GLY A 1110 14.21 -18.69 26.27
N PRO A 1111 14.24 -18.44 24.95
CA PRO A 1111 15.10 -17.42 24.36
C PRO A 1111 14.63 -16.02 24.75
N LEU A 1112 15.57 -15.10 24.96
CA LEU A 1112 15.28 -13.67 25.03
C LEU A 1112 14.66 -13.22 23.70
N PRO A 1113 13.63 -12.36 23.73
CA PRO A 1113 13.14 -11.74 22.51
C PRO A 1113 14.21 -10.80 21.94
N ASP A 1114 14.29 -10.72 20.61
CA ASP A 1114 15.23 -9.83 19.90
C ASP A 1114 14.96 -8.35 20.19
N LYS A 1115 13.75 -8.03 20.68
CA LYS A 1115 13.32 -6.70 21.13
C LYS A 1115 12.76 -6.76 22.56
N PRO A 1116 12.94 -5.71 23.37
CA PRO A 1116 12.32 -5.63 24.69
C PRO A 1116 10.80 -5.77 24.65
N THR A 1117 10.28 -6.62 25.53
CA THR A 1117 8.84 -6.67 25.84
C THR A 1117 8.58 -6.06 27.22
N TRP A 1118 7.47 -5.34 27.35
CA TRP A 1118 7.12 -4.54 28.53
C TRP A 1118 6.68 -5.36 29.74
N ASP A 1119 6.27 -6.60 29.50
CA ASP A 1119 5.79 -7.56 30.50
C ASP A 1119 6.89 -8.52 30.98
N ARG A 1120 8.02 -8.62 30.24
CA ARG A 1120 9.10 -9.54 30.61
C ARG A 1120 9.73 -9.11 31.92
N LEU A 1121 9.73 -10.01 32.89
CA LEU A 1121 10.44 -9.83 34.15
C LEU A 1121 11.92 -10.20 33.97
N VAL A 1122 12.79 -9.35 34.51
CA VAL A 1122 14.22 -9.61 34.67
C VAL A 1122 14.60 -9.39 36.12
N LEU A 1123 15.76 -9.90 36.54
CA LEU A 1123 16.23 -9.81 37.92
C LEU A 1123 17.42 -8.85 38.01
N THR A 1124 17.29 -7.79 38.79
CA THR A 1124 18.39 -6.88 39.12
C THR A 1124 19.14 -7.38 40.35
N GLY A 1125 20.38 -7.81 40.17
CA GLY A 1125 21.20 -8.51 41.15
C GLY A 1125 21.86 -7.58 42.17
N ASP A 1126 21.59 -7.78 43.45
CA ASP A 1126 22.03 -6.88 44.52
C ASP A 1126 22.94 -7.53 45.57
N ASN A 1127 23.21 -8.83 45.45
CA ASN A 1127 24.14 -9.57 46.31
C ASN A 1127 25.56 -9.66 45.71
N ILE A 1128 26.53 -10.16 46.47
CA ILE A 1128 27.96 -10.13 46.10
C ILE A 1128 28.28 -10.86 44.78
N ILE A 1129 27.50 -11.87 44.39
CA ILE A 1129 27.67 -12.61 43.12
C ILE A 1129 27.53 -11.69 41.91
N SER A 1130 26.61 -10.72 41.99
CA SER A 1130 26.43 -9.74 40.94
C SER A 1130 27.63 -8.81 40.75
N ARG A 1131 28.55 -8.73 41.72
CA ARG A 1131 29.73 -7.84 41.72
C ARG A 1131 31.00 -8.50 41.18
N ILE A 1132 30.95 -9.78 40.80
CA ILE A 1132 32.10 -10.48 40.20
C ILE A 1132 32.41 -9.84 38.83
N ASN A 1133 33.68 -9.54 38.56
CA ASN A 1133 34.08 -8.82 37.35
C ASN A 1133 34.04 -9.71 36.10
N SER A 1134 34.16 -9.09 34.93
CA SER A 1134 34.29 -9.79 33.65
C SER A 1134 35.59 -9.44 32.93
N ILE A 1135 35.79 -10.02 31.75
CA ILE A 1135 36.95 -9.77 30.90
C ILE A 1135 36.43 -9.27 29.56
N PHE A 1136 36.97 -8.14 29.08
CA PHE A 1136 36.58 -7.54 27.81
C PHE A 1136 37.71 -7.60 26.79
N GLU A 1137 37.34 -7.73 25.52
CA GLU A 1137 38.20 -7.43 24.38
C GLU A 1137 37.99 -5.96 23.98
N TYR A 1138 39.08 -5.29 23.59
CA TYR A 1138 39.09 -3.85 23.35
C TYR A 1138 39.50 -3.52 21.91
N GLU A 1139 38.83 -2.53 21.30
CA GLU A 1139 39.30 -1.80 20.12
C GLU A 1139 39.77 -0.41 20.58
N GLY A 1140 41.09 -0.20 20.59
CA GLY A 1140 41.68 1.00 21.19
C GLY A 1140 41.46 1.02 22.71
N ARG A 1141 40.68 2.00 23.20
CA ARG A 1141 40.29 2.15 24.62
C ARG A 1141 38.86 1.71 24.91
N LEU A 1142 38.10 1.26 23.91
CA LEU A 1142 36.67 0.95 24.06
C LEU A 1142 36.47 -0.57 24.15
N PRO A 1143 35.71 -1.06 25.16
CA PRO A 1143 35.32 -2.47 25.22
C PRO A 1143 34.32 -2.78 24.10
N VAL A 1144 34.60 -3.80 23.29
CA VAL A 1144 33.77 -4.16 22.13
C VAL A 1144 32.95 -5.43 22.35
N ARG A 1145 33.47 -6.40 23.12
CA ARG A 1145 32.79 -7.65 23.48
C ARG A 1145 33.45 -8.30 24.69
N GLN A 1146 32.80 -9.29 25.30
CA GLN A 1146 33.42 -10.11 26.33
C GLN A 1146 34.41 -11.13 25.74
N ALA A 1147 35.50 -11.38 26.46
CA ALA A 1147 36.46 -12.40 26.04
C ALA A 1147 35.81 -13.79 26.06
N GLY A 1148 36.20 -14.66 25.12
CA GLY A 1148 35.69 -16.04 25.03
C GLY A 1148 36.29 -17.00 26.07
N SER A 1149 37.32 -16.60 26.82
CA SER A 1149 38.02 -17.43 27.80
C SER A 1149 38.70 -16.60 28.89
N GLY A 1150 39.28 -17.26 29.91
CA GLY A 1150 40.01 -16.61 31.01
C GLY A 1150 39.24 -16.45 32.33
N TYR A 1151 38.02 -16.97 32.39
CA TYR A 1151 37.16 -16.95 33.57
C TYR A 1151 37.46 -18.11 34.52
N ASN A 1152 37.45 -17.83 35.83
CA ASN A 1152 37.60 -18.84 36.89
C ASN A 1152 36.27 -19.16 37.61
N VAL A 1153 35.18 -18.52 37.19
CA VAL A 1153 33.82 -18.74 37.66
C VAL A 1153 32.89 -18.89 36.45
N GLU A 1154 31.92 -19.80 36.56
CA GLU A 1154 30.83 -19.97 35.60
C GLU A 1154 29.46 -20.01 36.29
N GLY A 1155 28.41 -19.65 35.55
CA GLY A 1155 27.03 -19.70 35.99
C GLY A 1155 26.31 -20.93 35.44
N ALA A 1156 25.42 -21.52 36.24
CA ALA A 1156 24.59 -22.66 35.87
C ALA A 1156 23.11 -22.36 36.19
N THR A 1157 22.23 -22.61 35.22
CA THR A 1157 20.78 -22.34 35.31
C THR A 1157 20.02 -23.55 35.83
N PHE A 1158 19.12 -23.34 36.78
CA PHE A 1158 18.24 -24.35 37.36
C PHE A 1158 16.79 -23.94 37.14
N PRO A 1159 16.01 -24.69 36.35
CA PRO A 1159 14.57 -24.50 36.27
C PRO A 1159 13.91 -24.67 37.64
N VAL A 1160 13.05 -23.72 38.01
CA VAL A 1160 12.34 -23.68 39.30
C VAL A 1160 10.85 -23.41 39.11
N ASP A 1161 10.02 -23.96 39.98
CA ASP A 1161 8.62 -23.55 40.12
C ASP A 1161 8.51 -22.65 41.36
N VAL A 1162 8.06 -21.42 41.14
CA VAL A 1162 7.96 -20.37 42.15
C VAL A 1162 6.50 -20.11 42.47
N GLU A 1163 6.18 -20.01 43.75
CA GLU A 1163 4.85 -19.64 44.20
C GLU A 1163 4.71 -18.11 44.18
N ILE A 1164 3.85 -17.62 43.28
CA ILE A 1164 3.59 -16.19 43.10
C ILE A 1164 2.28 -15.73 43.77
N ALA A 1165 1.38 -16.68 44.05
CA ALA A 1165 0.16 -16.51 44.81
C ALA A 1165 -0.23 -17.88 45.41
N GLU A 1166 -1.08 -17.90 46.43
CA GLU A 1166 -1.44 -19.12 47.16
C GLU A 1166 -1.92 -20.23 46.19
N GLY A 1167 -1.14 -21.30 46.06
CA GLY A 1167 -1.42 -22.43 45.15
C GLY A 1167 -1.10 -22.20 43.66
N ARG A 1168 -0.67 -21.01 43.23
CA ARG A 1168 -0.26 -20.70 41.84
C ARG A 1168 1.26 -20.76 41.70
N LEU A 1169 1.73 -21.75 40.94
CA LEU A 1169 3.15 -21.95 40.60
C LEU A 1169 3.45 -21.45 39.18
N GLU A 1170 4.51 -20.67 39.04
CA GLU A 1170 5.03 -20.22 37.76
C GLU A 1170 6.48 -20.68 37.53
N PRO A 1171 6.86 -21.02 36.29
CA PRO A 1171 8.21 -21.46 35.97
C PRO A 1171 9.17 -20.28 35.84
N PHE A 1172 10.31 -20.35 36.53
CA PHE A 1172 11.43 -19.40 36.41
C PHE A 1172 12.75 -20.15 36.29
N VAL A 1173 13.84 -19.42 36.08
CA VAL A 1173 15.21 -19.90 36.09
C VAL A 1173 15.96 -19.27 37.26
N LEU A 1174 16.64 -20.11 38.04
CA LEU A 1174 17.54 -19.71 39.12
C LEU A 1174 18.99 -19.89 38.69
N SER A 1175 19.85 -18.91 38.97
CA SER A 1175 21.26 -18.94 38.56
C SER A 1175 22.20 -19.25 39.74
N GLY A 1176 22.83 -20.42 39.74
CA GLY A 1176 23.89 -20.80 40.68
C GLY A 1176 25.29 -20.57 40.09
N PHE A 1177 26.29 -20.30 40.93
CA PHE A 1177 27.64 -19.96 40.50
C PHE A 1177 28.68 -20.91 41.10
N PHE A 1178 29.62 -21.34 40.26
CA PHE A 1178 30.61 -22.37 40.56
C PHE A 1178 31.99 -21.96 40.04
N THR A 1179 33.04 -22.40 40.72
CA THR A 1179 34.43 -22.24 40.25
C THR A 1179 34.74 -23.23 39.12
N THR A 1180 35.47 -22.80 38.09
CA THR A 1180 35.85 -23.67 36.96
C THR A 1180 37.18 -24.40 37.18
N ARG A 1181 37.97 -23.95 38.15
CA ARG A 1181 39.25 -24.51 38.57
C ARG A 1181 39.50 -24.23 40.04
N ASP A 1182 40.59 -24.74 40.59
CA ASP A 1182 41.05 -24.31 41.91
C ASP A 1182 41.42 -22.82 41.88
N VAL A 1183 40.96 -22.07 42.88
CA VAL A 1183 41.18 -20.63 43.04
C VAL A 1183 41.86 -20.38 44.39
N PRO A 1184 43.12 -19.90 44.43
CA PRO A 1184 43.80 -19.48 45.64
C PRO A 1184 43.07 -18.36 46.38
N ALA A 1185 43.36 -18.22 47.68
CA ALA A 1185 42.89 -17.07 48.45
C ALA A 1185 43.46 -15.76 47.85
N ASP A 1186 42.67 -14.70 47.95
CA ASP A 1186 42.90 -13.35 47.41
C ASP A 1186 42.97 -13.24 45.87
N GLU A 1187 42.73 -14.34 45.14
CA GLU A 1187 42.60 -14.30 43.68
C GLU A 1187 41.24 -13.70 43.27
N GLU A 1188 41.26 -12.82 42.26
CA GLU A 1188 40.06 -12.22 41.67
C GLU A 1188 39.16 -13.25 41.01
N LEU A 1189 37.89 -13.23 41.35
CA LEU A 1189 36.86 -13.98 40.63
C LEU A 1189 36.41 -13.21 39.39
N ARG A 1190 36.36 -13.91 38.25
CA ARG A 1190 35.84 -13.37 36.98
C ARG A 1190 34.92 -14.36 36.30
N TRP A 1191 33.81 -13.87 35.76
CA TRP A 1191 32.88 -14.70 34.96
C TRP A 1191 32.31 -13.99 33.73
N ASN A 1192 31.80 -14.79 32.81
CA ASN A 1192 31.22 -14.33 31.55
C ASN A 1192 29.71 -14.08 31.66
N TYR A 1193 29.33 -12.81 31.73
CA TYR A 1193 27.92 -12.39 31.77
C TYR A 1193 27.11 -12.59 30.47
N GLY A 1194 27.75 -12.96 29.35
CA GLY A 1194 27.08 -13.16 28.07
C GLY A 1194 26.45 -11.89 27.48
N TYR A 1195 27.06 -10.72 27.70
CA TYR A 1195 26.69 -9.48 27.03
C TYR A 1195 26.83 -9.62 25.51
N SER A 1196 25.82 -9.13 24.80
CA SER A 1196 25.94 -8.90 23.36
C SER A 1196 27.01 -7.84 23.06
N GLU A 1197 27.58 -7.85 21.85
CA GLU A 1197 28.52 -6.80 21.42
C GLU A 1197 27.86 -5.41 21.49
N ALA A 1198 26.59 -5.32 21.07
CA ALA A 1198 25.80 -4.09 21.17
C ALA A 1198 25.59 -3.64 22.63
N GLY A 1199 25.22 -4.58 23.53
CA GLY A 1199 25.05 -4.31 24.95
C GLY A 1199 26.36 -3.89 25.63
N THR A 1200 27.48 -4.50 25.23
CA THR A 1200 28.82 -4.14 25.72
C THR A 1200 29.16 -2.70 25.37
N ARG A 1201 28.96 -2.31 24.10
CA ARG A 1201 29.23 -0.95 23.62
C ARG A 1201 28.34 0.09 24.30
N ILE A 1202 27.07 -0.20 24.56
CA ILE A 1202 26.15 0.77 25.17
C ILE A 1202 26.37 0.91 26.68
N THR A 1203 26.69 -0.18 27.37
CA THR A 1203 26.79 -0.19 28.83
C THR A 1203 28.16 0.27 29.30
N PHE A 1204 29.23 0.00 28.54
CA PHE A 1204 30.62 0.19 28.98
C PHE A 1204 31.46 1.14 28.10
N ALA A 1205 30.96 1.65 26.96
CA ALA A 1205 31.63 2.76 26.29
C ALA A 1205 31.32 4.07 27.04
N ALA A 1206 32.37 4.83 27.37
CA ALA A 1206 32.20 6.12 28.04
C ALA A 1206 31.34 7.07 27.18
N PRO A 1207 30.47 7.91 27.77
CA PRO A 1207 29.84 9.00 27.02
C PRO A 1207 30.95 9.94 26.54
N GLU A 1208 30.93 10.30 25.25
CA GLU A 1208 31.74 11.39 24.70
C GLU A 1208 31.40 12.68 25.45
N THR A 1209 32.12 12.93 26.54
CA THR A 1209 32.15 14.21 27.23
C THR A 1209 33.45 14.89 26.84
N SER A 1210 33.32 15.79 25.86
CA SER A 1210 34.12 17.02 25.72
C SER A 1210 35.61 16.87 25.97
N LEU A 1211 36.34 16.33 24.99
CA LEU A 1211 37.75 16.67 24.76
C LEU A 1211 37.83 17.99 23.99
N GLU A 1212 37.52 19.09 24.67
CA GLU A 1212 38.14 20.39 24.38
C GLU A 1212 38.82 20.87 25.66
N THR A 1213 39.94 20.24 26.00
CA THR A 1213 40.99 20.97 26.72
C THR A 1213 41.57 22.00 25.76
N PRO A 1214 41.57 23.31 26.09
CA PRO A 1214 42.18 24.33 25.25
C PRO A 1214 43.67 24.04 25.13
N SER A 1215 44.18 24.03 23.90
CA SER A 1215 45.61 23.87 23.64
C SER A 1215 46.41 24.90 24.44
N PRO A 1216 47.54 24.50 25.07
CA PRO A 1216 48.43 25.47 25.67
C PRO A 1216 49.02 26.34 24.56
N SER A 1217 48.80 27.65 24.69
CA SER A 1217 49.42 28.72 23.93
C SER A 1217 50.84 28.39 23.44
N GLN A 1218 51.00 28.29 22.11
CA GLN A 1218 52.31 28.41 21.48
C GLN A 1218 52.87 29.82 21.73
N PRO A 1219 54.15 29.97 22.11
CA PRO A 1219 54.81 31.26 22.14
C PRO A 1219 55.16 31.71 20.71
N PRO A 1220 55.22 33.03 20.44
CA PRO A 1220 55.55 33.53 19.12
C PRO A 1220 57.08 33.55 18.93
N SER A 1221 57.57 32.93 17.86
CA SER A 1221 58.94 33.11 17.34
C SER A 1221 58.94 32.66 15.87
N SER A 1222 58.84 33.56 14.90
CA SER A 1222 59.92 34.37 14.30
C SER A 1222 60.61 33.65 13.13
N GLN A 1223 60.42 34.24 11.93
CA GLN A 1223 61.34 34.35 10.78
C GLN A 1223 62.38 33.23 10.57
N GLU A 1224 62.26 32.47 9.48
CA GLU A 1224 62.94 32.66 8.17
C GLU A 1224 62.38 31.67 7.14
#